data_AF-A0A937YY19-F1
#
_entry.id   AF-A0A937YY19-F1
#
_cell.length_a   1.000
_cell.length_b   1.000
_cell.length_c   1.000
_cell.angle_alpha   90.00
_cell.angle_beta   90.00
_cell.angle_gamma   90.00
#
_symmetry.space_group_name_H-M   'P 1'
#
loop_
_entity.id
_entity.type
_entity.pdbx_description
1 polymer ?
#
loop_
_entity_poly.entity_id
_entity_poly.type
_entity_poly.pdbx_seq_one_letter_code
_entity_poly.pdbx_strand_id
1 'polypeptide(L)'
;MSSSAAGMSVLTSFSLAAVALTAGAAPLPSQAGAAALVIQPENSYNGYDFTICAALMSRGFEVTPGQPDDLVDAARLGAYDLVVTDLKRSFTPRQVAGLKAYVAAGGAMYGNWGGPMGCPELLAACGVQNARSVYIHELTLPVSPLTAGLGEPRWVFPDFVGHMPLTEKGHEMVAFDLTDGLEVARDSEGRCLGSLREEGAGRCAVLGFCPSNYRFVTDDGRQAARVLDNLLAWLLPRGPQPRGLPQTIRVSLPREARIASASLNGRRLRDPEIRVRGSLQTVAVPIGTPADGKTARVHVACDLPPVKQHVETWLHDPSACSFISFEPDGAADFLATLHVAVVQPLLRYEGGVINCLHGIPGDRPRERFAEYPGDLLAEYIEACHARGIEVVGGLYLDWRRFEQHLSDAPPRVAQDEPLPERQLGQPVCPLAGEVWDHNLAIVQNLLDSYPDLDGVILDDNFEFDRDPCSCPGCLDKFAAYCERQPSQPDARAEADARSALWNAFWVEQKLEFCARVRDLCASRGKPVGGWTAQRGPVAFKGVFDFAGDMVYVEPPSSVAPLWPQTGDFPVVTLLWGMNRKPEGMEADFVEAVRAGSSSVGFWVQFARRDGAADNPWSLSWSHEQGFALTPGSLSAIQRAFGGAEQAWQDYYRENLIQGDPRFAITSARLTRKGLTVAIEFLDPPPAERIIGPVDLSALTPPGGG
;
A
#
# COMPACT_ATOMS: atom_id res chain seq x y z
N MET A 1 38.10 -14.12 -74.46
CA MET A 1 39.48 -13.93 -73.98
C MET A 1 39.46 -12.85 -72.90
N SER A 2 40.11 -13.14 -71.76
CA SER A 2 40.50 -12.23 -70.64
C SER A 2 39.44 -11.26 -70.09
N SER A 3 38.91 -11.54 -68.89
CA SER A 3 39.33 -10.96 -67.57
C SER A 3 38.43 -9.77 -67.21
N SER A 4 37.93 -9.54 -65.99
CA SER A 4 38.41 -9.82 -64.62
C SER A 4 37.22 -9.53 -63.68
N ALA A 5 36.89 -10.39 -62.70
CA ALA A 5 37.29 -10.34 -61.28
C ALA A 5 36.85 -9.06 -60.54
N ALA A 6 36.47 -9.02 -59.26
CA ALA A 6 36.04 -9.95 -58.20
C ALA A 6 35.73 -9.02 -57.00
N GLY A 7 34.86 -9.42 -56.07
CA GLY A 7 34.64 -8.66 -54.83
C GLY A 7 33.74 -9.40 -53.85
N MET A 8 34.36 -10.15 -52.93
CA MET A 8 33.76 -10.98 -51.89
C MET A 8 33.08 -10.15 -50.79
N SER A 9 31.92 -10.64 -50.32
CA SER A 9 31.33 -10.31 -49.02
C SER A 9 31.55 -11.50 -48.07
N VAL A 10 32.02 -11.22 -46.86
CA VAL A 10 32.20 -12.17 -45.76
C VAL A 10 30.97 -12.05 -44.86
N LEU A 11 30.15 -13.10 -44.82
CA LEU A 11 29.05 -13.26 -43.87
C LEU A 11 29.54 -14.06 -42.66
N THR A 12 29.65 -13.41 -41.51
CA THR A 12 29.75 -14.04 -40.19
C THR A 12 28.39 -14.57 -39.78
N SER A 13 28.32 -15.88 -39.53
CA SER A 13 27.10 -16.60 -39.15
C SER A 13 26.84 -16.48 -37.65
N PHE A 14 25.68 -15.95 -37.26
CA PHE A 14 25.09 -16.15 -35.94
C PHE A 14 24.13 -17.35 -36.01
N SER A 15 24.45 -18.44 -35.34
CA SER A 15 23.55 -19.59 -35.19
C SER A 15 22.54 -19.32 -34.07
N LEU A 16 21.33 -18.89 -34.44
CA LEU A 16 20.13 -19.07 -33.61
C LEU A 16 19.68 -20.53 -33.74
N ALA A 17 19.91 -21.32 -32.70
CA ALA A 17 19.26 -22.62 -32.57
C ALA A 17 17.80 -22.40 -32.15
N ALA A 18 16.90 -22.48 -33.13
CA ALA A 18 15.46 -22.56 -32.89
C ALA A 18 15.13 -23.92 -32.25
N VAL A 19 14.80 -23.92 -30.96
CA VAL A 19 14.16 -25.06 -30.30
C VAL A 19 12.65 -24.88 -30.45
N ALA A 20 12.01 -25.84 -31.11
CA ALA A 20 10.57 -25.96 -31.23
C ALA A 20 9.95 -26.12 -29.83
N LEU A 21 9.18 -25.12 -29.39
CA LEU A 21 8.43 -25.11 -28.13
C LEU A 21 7.07 -25.78 -28.31
N THR A 22 7.02 -27.10 -28.07
CA THR A 22 5.83 -27.77 -27.54
C THR A 22 6.24 -28.48 -26.26
N ALA A 23 6.26 -27.75 -25.14
CA ALA A 23 6.47 -28.28 -23.80
C ALA A 23 5.94 -27.26 -22.79
N GLY A 24 5.21 -27.71 -21.77
CA GLY A 24 4.82 -26.88 -20.63
C GLY A 24 6.05 -26.13 -20.11
N ALA A 25 5.88 -24.82 -19.89
CA ALA A 25 6.99 -23.96 -19.50
C ALA A 25 7.77 -24.61 -18.35
N ALA A 26 9.08 -24.80 -18.54
CA ALA A 26 9.94 -25.31 -17.48
C ALA A 26 9.71 -24.50 -16.20
N PRO A 27 9.68 -25.13 -15.02
CA PRO A 27 9.53 -24.40 -13.77
C PRO A 27 10.64 -23.36 -13.67
N LEU A 28 10.26 -22.11 -13.39
CA LEU A 28 11.22 -21.03 -13.21
C LEU A 28 12.09 -21.35 -11.99
N PRO A 29 13.39 -20.98 -12.00
CA PRO A 29 14.23 -21.14 -10.83
C PRO A 29 13.63 -20.39 -9.64
N SER A 30 13.56 -21.06 -8.49
CA SER A 30 13.11 -20.44 -7.24
C SER A 30 14.05 -19.28 -6.89
N GLN A 31 13.46 -18.13 -6.55
CA GLN A 31 14.19 -16.94 -6.11
C GLN A 31 14.17 -16.79 -4.58
N ALA A 32 13.59 -17.77 -3.87
CA ALA A 32 13.49 -17.72 -2.42
C ALA A 32 14.88 -17.76 -1.77
N GLY A 33 15.14 -16.82 -0.87
CA GLY A 33 16.45 -16.62 -0.22
C GLY A 33 17.38 -15.62 -0.93
N ALA A 34 16.98 -15.06 -2.08
CA ALA A 34 17.69 -13.92 -2.68
C ALA A 34 17.51 -12.67 -1.81
N ALA A 35 18.52 -11.80 -1.73
CA ALA A 35 18.36 -10.50 -1.07
C ALA A 35 18.22 -9.37 -2.08
N ALA A 36 17.26 -8.49 -1.81
CA ALA A 36 17.04 -7.29 -2.60
C ALA A 36 17.23 -6.03 -1.75
N LEU A 37 17.92 -5.05 -2.31
CA LEU A 37 17.92 -3.68 -1.81
C LEU A 37 16.87 -2.89 -2.60
N VAL A 38 15.83 -2.37 -1.94
CA VAL A 38 14.82 -1.51 -2.58
C VAL A 38 14.98 -0.10 -2.05
N ILE A 39 15.34 0.84 -2.93
CA ILE A 39 15.64 2.23 -2.54
C ILE A 39 14.35 2.99 -2.22
N GLN A 40 14.26 3.54 -1.01
CA GLN A 40 13.12 4.28 -0.47
C GLN A 40 13.04 5.71 -1.02
N PRO A 41 11.85 6.23 -1.37
CA PRO A 41 11.67 7.56 -1.98
C PRO A 41 12.01 8.73 -1.08
N GLU A 42 12.49 9.82 -1.70
CA GLU A 42 12.85 11.06 -1.01
C GLU A 42 11.60 11.78 -0.47
N ASN A 43 10.48 11.67 -1.20
CA ASN A 43 9.19 12.27 -0.83
C ASN A 43 8.11 11.19 -0.87
N SER A 44 7.71 10.68 0.30
CA SER A 44 6.63 9.70 0.50
C SER A 44 6.80 8.37 -0.24
N TYR A 45 6.50 7.25 0.41
CA TYR A 45 6.49 5.99 -0.30
C TYR A 45 5.41 6.00 -1.40
N ASN A 46 5.86 6.03 -2.66
CA ASN A 46 4.97 5.88 -3.81
C ASN A 46 4.38 4.45 -3.78
N GLY A 47 3.13 4.27 -4.22
CA GLY A 47 2.46 2.96 -4.23
C GLY A 47 3.23 1.87 -4.97
N TYR A 48 4.07 2.26 -5.93
CA TYR A 48 4.96 1.39 -6.70
C TYR A 48 6.03 0.70 -5.85
N ASP A 49 6.69 1.42 -4.94
CA ASP A 49 7.77 0.86 -4.12
C ASP A 49 7.23 -0.19 -3.16
N PHE A 50 6.06 0.08 -2.57
CA PHE A 50 5.32 -0.87 -1.76
C PHE A 50 4.92 -2.10 -2.56
N THR A 51 4.47 -1.90 -3.78
CA THR A 51 4.04 -2.97 -4.68
C THR A 51 5.20 -3.88 -5.08
N ILE A 52 6.35 -3.33 -5.48
CA ILE A 52 7.52 -4.15 -5.84
C ILE A 52 8.13 -4.83 -4.61
N CYS A 53 8.22 -4.13 -3.47
CA CYS A 53 8.65 -4.74 -2.20
C CYS A 53 7.78 -5.95 -1.86
N ALA A 54 6.46 -5.79 -1.88
CA ALA A 54 5.53 -6.87 -1.60
C ALA A 54 5.67 -8.03 -2.58
N ALA A 55 5.83 -7.73 -3.88
CA ALA A 55 6.00 -8.74 -4.91
C ALA A 55 7.31 -9.53 -4.77
N LEU A 56 8.39 -8.90 -4.30
CA LEU A 56 9.66 -9.60 -3.98
C LEU A 56 9.50 -10.44 -2.71
N MET A 57 8.89 -9.90 -1.66
CA MET A 57 8.64 -10.62 -0.40
C MET A 57 7.79 -11.87 -0.61
N SER A 58 6.75 -11.81 -1.45
CA SER A 58 5.90 -12.97 -1.76
C SER A 58 6.63 -14.06 -2.54
N ARG A 59 7.74 -13.73 -3.19
CA ARG A 59 8.65 -14.66 -3.87
C ARG A 59 9.79 -15.17 -2.97
N GLY A 60 9.76 -14.81 -1.69
CA GLY A 60 10.74 -15.25 -0.70
C GLY A 60 12.05 -14.46 -0.68
N PHE A 61 12.08 -13.25 -1.25
CA PHE A 61 13.25 -12.37 -1.11
C PHE A 61 13.39 -11.86 0.32
N GLU A 62 14.63 -11.73 0.78
CA GLU A 62 15.00 -10.88 1.91
C GLU A 62 15.11 -9.43 1.40
N VAL A 63 14.07 -8.64 1.61
CA VAL A 63 14.02 -7.24 1.16
C VAL A 63 14.57 -6.32 2.24
N THR A 64 15.60 -5.55 1.90
CA THR A 64 16.13 -4.45 2.70
C THR A 64 15.69 -3.12 2.08
N PRO A 65 14.92 -2.29 2.80
CA PRO A 65 14.73 -0.89 2.42
C PRO A 65 16.06 -0.15 2.51
N GLY A 66 16.45 0.55 1.45
CA GLY A 66 17.70 1.32 1.36
C GLY A 66 17.48 2.80 1.13
N GLN A 67 18.48 3.62 1.43
CA GLN A 67 18.53 5.04 1.11
C GLN A 67 19.40 5.28 -0.14
N PRO A 68 19.22 6.39 -0.87
CA PRO A 68 20.06 6.70 -2.04
C PRO A 68 21.57 6.64 -1.76
N ASP A 69 22.00 7.02 -0.56
CA ASP A 69 23.41 6.96 -0.16
C ASP A 69 23.98 5.54 -0.02
N ASP A 70 23.12 4.52 0.12
CA ASP A 70 23.53 3.12 0.10
C ASP A 70 24.08 2.70 -1.27
N LEU A 71 23.78 3.45 -2.33
CA LEU A 71 24.20 3.18 -3.70
C LEU A 71 25.64 3.60 -4.00
N VAL A 72 26.29 4.35 -3.11
CA VAL A 72 27.63 4.90 -3.36
C VAL A 72 28.73 3.83 -3.28
N ASP A 73 28.54 2.78 -2.47
CA ASP A 73 29.54 1.75 -2.21
C ASP A 73 29.18 0.42 -2.88
N ALA A 74 29.83 0.13 -4.02
CA ALA A 74 29.65 -1.11 -4.76
C ALA A 74 30.01 -2.37 -3.95
N ALA A 75 30.95 -2.28 -3.00
CA ALA A 75 31.31 -3.42 -2.16
C ALA A 75 30.17 -3.80 -1.20
N ARG A 76 29.48 -2.79 -0.65
CA ARG A 76 28.26 -2.99 0.13
C ARG A 76 27.12 -3.54 -0.73
N LEU A 77 26.97 -3.03 -1.96
CA LEU A 77 25.94 -3.54 -2.89
C LEU A 77 26.15 -5.01 -3.26
N GLY A 78 27.39 -5.52 -3.22
CA GLY A 78 27.70 -6.94 -3.40
C GLY A 78 27.01 -7.88 -2.41
N ALA A 79 26.44 -7.36 -1.32
CA ALA A 79 25.58 -8.09 -0.42
C ALA A 79 24.13 -8.29 -0.93
N TYR A 80 23.76 -7.81 -2.12
CA TYR A 80 22.41 -7.93 -2.68
C TYR A 80 22.44 -8.61 -4.05
N ASP A 81 21.52 -9.55 -4.27
CA ASP A 81 21.35 -10.19 -5.58
C ASP A 81 20.65 -9.24 -6.55
N LEU A 82 19.78 -8.37 -6.03
CA LEU A 82 19.00 -7.41 -6.81
C LEU A 82 19.00 -6.03 -6.13
N VAL A 83 19.21 -4.97 -6.91
CA VAL A 83 18.94 -3.58 -6.51
C VAL A 83 17.75 -3.05 -7.30
N VAL A 84 16.74 -2.51 -6.61
CA VAL A 84 15.52 -1.97 -7.20
C VAL A 84 15.38 -0.49 -6.91
N THR A 85 14.97 0.30 -7.90
CA THR A 85 14.74 1.74 -7.74
C THR A 85 13.62 2.28 -8.64
N ASP A 86 12.87 3.26 -8.12
CA ASP A 86 11.98 4.12 -8.91
C ASP A 86 12.81 5.05 -9.83
N LEU A 87 12.37 5.18 -11.08
CA LEU A 87 12.96 6.00 -12.12
C LEU A 87 12.62 7.51 -12.01
N LYS A 88 11.73 7.97 -11.14
CA LYS A 88 11.47 9.42 -10.92
C LYS A 88 12.67 10.19 -10.33
N ARG A 89 13.69 9.50 -9.86
CA ARG A 89 14.72 10.08 -8.99
C ARG A 89 15.84 10.76 -9.74
N SER A 90 16.44 11.73 -9.04
CA SER A 90 17.74 12.29 -9.38
C SER A 90 18.81 11.59 -8.55
N PHE A 91 19.75 10.92 -9.20
CA PHE A 91 20.91 10.34 -8.54
C PHE A 91 22.13 11.24 -8.71
N THR A 92 22.95 11.32 -7.66
CA THR A 92 24.25 11.97 -7.74
C THR A 92 25.21 11.13 -8.60
N PRO A 93 26.22 11.75 -9.25
CA PRO A 93 27.22 11.03 -10.04
C PRO A 93 27.92 9.90 -9.27
N ARG A 94 28.08 10.05 -7.94
CA ARG A 94 28.68 9.02 -7.08
C ARG A 94 27.79 7.80 -6.91
N GLN A 95 26.49 7.99 -6.71
CA GLN A 95 25.51 6.90 -6.61
C GLN A 95 25.42 6.14 -7.94
N VAL A 96 25.44 6.87 -9.06
CA VAL A 96 25.47 6.29 -10.41
C VAL A 96 26.72 5.44 -10.63
N ALA A 97 27.90 5.95 -10.23
CA ALA A 97 29.15 5.21 -10.36
C ALA A 97 29.15 3.91 -9.54
N GLY A 98 28.62 3.94 -8.31
CA GLY A 98 28.48 2.75 -7.47
C GLY A 98 27.56 1.69 -8.07
N LEU A 99 26.39 2.08 -8.57
CA LEU A 99 25.47 1.19 -9.30
C LEU A 99 26.10 0.56 -10.55
N LYS A 100 26.80 1.36 -11.37
CA LYS A 100 27.49 0.86 -12.56
C LYS A 100 28.54 -0.19 -12.20
N ALA A 101 29.33 0.08 -11.16
CA ALA A 101 30.34 -0.87 -10.69
C ALA A 101 29.71 -2.17 -10.16
N TYR A 102 28.58 -2.07 -9.44
CA TYR A 102 27.82 -3.23 -8.96
C TYR A 102 27.31 -4.12 -10.10
N VAL A 103 26.67 -3.54 -11.12
CA VAL A 103 26.17 -4.31 -12.27
C VAL A 103 27.33 -4.94 -13.04
N ALA A 104 28.40 -4.17 -13.32
CA ALA A 104 29.58 -4.69 -14.02
C ALA A 104 30.22 -5.89 -13.30
N ALA A 105 30.15 -5.92 -11.96
CA ALA A 105 30.67 -7.01 -11.12
C ALA A 105 29.77 -8.26 -11.09
N GLY A 106 28.60 -8.26 -11.74
CA GLY A 106 27.67 -9.39 -11.76
C GLY A 106 26.36 -9.16 -11.02
N GLY A 107 26.12 -7.97 -10.49
CA GLY A 107 24.87 -7.59 -9.83
C GLY A 107 23.69 -7.46 -10.80
N ALA A 108 22.48 -7.52 -10.26
CA ALA A 108 21.25 -7.31 -11.02
C ALA A 108 20.55 -6.01 -10.60
N MET A 109 20.13 -5.21 -11.58
CA MET A 109 19.42 -3.95 -11.33
C MET A 109 18.05 -3.96 -12.00
N TYR A 110 17.02 -3.53 -11.28
CA TYR A 110 15.69 -3.27 -11.83
C TYR A 110 15.24 -1.84 -11.54
N GLY A 111 15.01 -1.07 -12.60
CA GLY A 111 14.41 0.26 -12.52
C GLY A 111 12.98 0.27 -13.06
N ASN A 112 12.03 0.81 -12.30
CA ASN A 112 10.62 0.90 -12.69
C ASN A 112 10.00 2.31 -12.55
N TRP A 113 8.95 2.53 -13.34
CA TRP A 113 8.31 3.80 -13.68
C TRP A 113 8.17 4.89 -12.59
N GLY A 114 8.37 6.14 -13.07
CA GLY A 114 7.45 7.23 -12.77
C GLY A 114 7.66 8.61 -13.47
N GLY A 115 8.63 8.88 -14.33
CA GLY A 115 8.70 10.21 -14.97
C GLY A 115 10.03 10.45 -15.67
N PRO A 116 10.29 11.65 -16.23
CA PRO A 116 11.60 11.95 -16.79
C PRO A 116 12.66 11.80 -15.70
N MET A 117 13.62 10.91 -15.94
CA MET A 117 14.72 10.68 -15.01
C MET A 117 15.59 11.91 -14.85
N GLY A 118 15.91 12.23 -13.59
CA GLY A 118 16.89 13.25 -13.27
C GLY A 118 18.35 12.84 -13.52
N CYS A 119 18.61 11.66 -14.12
CA CYS A 119 19.97 11.16 -14.33
C CYS A 119 20.18 10.44 -15.69
N PRO A 120 20.48 11.18 -16.78
CA PRO A 120 20.79 10.61 -18.10
C PRO A 120 21.96 9.62 -18.10
N GLU A 121 22.89 9.74 -17.16
CA GLU A 121 24.10 8.92 -17.09
C GLU A 121 23.84 7.48 -16.63
N LEU A 122 22.86 7.29 -15.73
CA LEU A 122 22.41 5.96 -15.31
C LEU A 122 21.66 5.30 -16.46
N LEU A 123 20.80 6.06 -17.15
CA LEU A 123 20.08 5.58 -18.30
C LEU A 123 20.97 5.11 -19.45
N ALA A 124 22.01 5.88 -19.74
CA ALA A 124 22.99 5.49 -20.75
C ALA A 124 23.67 4.14 -20.41
N ALA A 125 23.93 3.86 -19.12
CA ALA A 125 24.44 2.55 -18.70
C ALA A 125 23.41 1.41 -18.84
N CYS A 126 22.12 1.73 -18.80
CA CYS A 126 21.05 0.78 -19.10
C CYS A 126 20.73 0.68 -20.59
N GLY A 127 21.45 1.39 -21.47
CA GLY A 127 21.28 1.34 -22.92
C GLY A 127 20.16 2.23 -23.46
N VAL A 128 19.62 3.13 -22.63
CA VAL A 128 18.47 3.97 -23.01
C VAL A 128 18.82 5.46 -22.98
N GLN A 129 18.16 6.24 -23.82
CA GLN A 129 18.32 7.69 -23.95
C GLN A 129 16.95 8.37 -24.13
N ASN A 130 16.90 9.69 -24.03
CA ASN A 130 15.72 10.51 -24.36
C ASN A 130 14.41 10.04 -23.66
N ALA A 131 14.52 9.71 -22.37
CA ALA A 131 13.38 9.30 -21.58
C ALA A 131 12.35 10.43 -21.48
N ARG A 132 11.07 10.11 -21.72
CA ARG A 132 9.97 11.08 -21.75
C ARG A 132 8.68 10.44 -21.25
N SER A 133 7.87 11.22 -20.53
CA SER A 133 6.52 10.80 -20.21
C SER A 133 5.67 10.71 -21.48
N VAL A 134 4.96 9.59 -21.64
CA VAL A 134 3.95 9.37 -22.68
C VAL A 134 2.67 8.93 -22.00
N TYR A 135 1.53 9.16 -22.64
CA TYR A 135 0.25 8.66 -22.16
C TYR A 135 -0.26 7.58 -23.12
N ILE A 136 -0.62 6.42 -22.60
CA ILE A 136 -1.00 5.25 -23.39
C ILE A 136 -2.29 4.61 -22.87
N HIS A 137 -3.10 4.08 -23.77
CA HIS A 137 -4.29 3.27 -23.44
C HIS A 137 -4.04 1.78 -23.57
N GLU A 138 -2.89 1.42 -24.15
CA GLU A 138 -2.45 0.04 -24.28
C GLU A 138 -0.93 -0.08 -24.42
N LEU A 139 -0.41 -1.24 -24.06
CA LEU A 139 0.95 -1.66 -24.42
C LEU A 139 0.93 -3.08 -24.97
N THR A 140 1.95 -3.38 -25.77
CA THR A 140 2.23 -4.71 -26.27
C THR A 140 3.58 -5.17 -25.75
N LEU A 141 3.63 -6.37 -25.19
CA LEU A 141 4.89 -7.00 -24.77
C LEU A 141 5.33 -7.97 -25.90
N PRO A 142 6.31 -7.61 -26.74
CA PRO A 142 6.79 -8.51 -27.80
C PRO A 142 7.36 -9.81 -27.22
N VAL A 143 7.51 -10.81 -28.09
CA VAL A 143 8.19 -12.07 -27.74
C VAL A 143 9.60 -11.78 -27.24
N SER A 144 9.82 -12.01 -25.96
CA SER A 144 11.04 -11.64 -25.23
C SER A 144 11.18 -12.53 -23.99
N PRO A 145 12.29 -12.44 -23.22
CA PRO A 145 12.42 -13.15 -21.95
C PRO A 145 11.25 -12.87 -21.00
N LEU A 146 10.69 -11.65 -20.98
CA LEU A 146 9.54 -11.28 -20.13
C LEU A 146 8.26 -12.04 -20.48
N THR A 147 8.10 -12.42 -21.75
CA THR A 147 6.88 -13.04 -22.27
C THR A 147 7.06 -14.53 -22.57
N ALA A 148 8.15 -15.13 -22.10
CA ALA A 148 8.39 -16.56 -22.21
C ALA A 148 7.20 -17.38 -21.68
N GLY A 149 6.59 -18.17 -22.57
CA GLY A 149 5.40 -18.98 -22.28
C GLY A 149 4.06 -18.24 -22.32
N LEU A 150 4.04 -16.94 -22.65
CA LEU A 150 2.83 -16.11 -22.73
C LEU A 150 2.46 -15.68 -24.16
N GLY A 151 3.40 -15.76 -25.11
CA GLY A 151 3.22 -15.22 -26.47
C GLY A 151 3.53 -13.73 -26.53
N GLU A 152 2.87 -12.99 -27.42
CA GLU A 152 2.93 -11.52 -27.46
C GLU A 152 1.63 -10.96 -26.86
N PRO A 153 1.58 -10.72 -25.55
CA PRO A 153 0.38 -10.23 -24.94
C PRO A 153 0.21 -8.72 -25.15
N ARG A 154 -1.05 -8.35 -25.35
CA ARG A 154 -1.52 -6.96 -25.40
C ARG A 154 -2.26 -6.65 -24.11
N TRP A 155 -1.87 -5.56 -23.47
CA TRP A 155 -2.41 -5.08 -22.21
C TRP A 155 -3.20 -3.81 -22.50
N VAL A 156 -4.52 -3.88 -22.35
CA VAL A 156 -5.45 -2.76 -22.56
C VAL A 156 -5.84 -2.21 -21.20
N PHE A 157 -5.49 -0.96 -20.95
CA PHE A 157 -5.71 -0.35 -19.66
C PHE A 157 -7.20 0.02 -19.47
N PRO A 158 -7.77 -0.22 -18.28
CA PRO A 158 -9.15 0.17 -18.00
C PRO A 158 -9.26 1.68 -17.83
N ASP A 159 -10.39 2.27 -18.23
CA ASP A 159 -10.68 3.72 -18.11
C ASP A 159 -10.53 4.29 -16.68
N PHE A 160 -10.58 3.41 -15.68
CA PHE A 160 -10.39 3.73 -14.27
C PHE A 160 -9.56 2.66 -13.57
N VAL A 161 -8.69 3.09 -12.65
CA VAL A 161 -8.07 2.23 -11.64
C VAL A 161 -8.33 2.88 -10.29
N GLY A 162 -9.08 2.19 -9.43
CA GLY A 162 -9.57 2.79 -8.18
C GLY A 162 -10.44 4.02 -8.43
N HIS A 163 -10.13 5.09 -7.70
CA HIS A 163 -10.75 6.41 -7.84
C HIS A 163 -10.09 7.30 -8.90
N MET A 164 -8.97 6.88 -9.50
CA MET A 164 -8.25 7.70 -10.46
C MET A 164 -8.91 7.58 -11.84
N PRO A 165 -9.54 8.65 -12.36
CA PRO A 165 -9.92 8.67 -13.77
C PRO A 165 -8.64 8.65 -14.60
N LEU A 166 -8.58 7.80 -15.62
CA LEU A 166 -7.58 8.02 -16.64
C LEU A 166 -7.89 9.33 -17.35
N THR A 167 -6.88 10.18 -17.47
CA THR A 167 -7.01 11.36 -18.33
C THR A 167 -7.44 10.90 -19.73
N GLU A 168 -8.11 11.75 -20.53
CA GLU A 168 -8.39 11.44 -21.95
C GLU A 168 -7.11 11.00 -22.70
N LYS A 169 -5.94 11.40 -22.21
CA LYS A 169 -4.62 11.06 -22.76
C LYS A 169 -4.20 9.61 -22.47
N GLY A 170 -4.69 8.96 -21.39
CA GLY A 170 -4.35 7.59 -20.98
C GLY A 170 -3.54 7.48 -19.69
N HIS A 171 -2.89 6.32 -19.49
CA HIS A 171 -1.92 6.08 -18.39
C HIS A 171 -0.59 6.73 -18.70
N GLU A 172 -0.07 7.52 -17.76
CA GLU A 172 1.30 8.01 -17.88
C GLU A 172 2.29 6.84 -17.74
N MET A 173 3.24 6.77 -18.67
CA MET A 173 4.33 5.79 -18.73
C MET A 173 5.60 6.53 -19.15
N VAL A 174 6.76 5.89 -19.02
CA VAL A 174 8.02 6.44 -19.55
C VAL A 174 8.41 5.69 -20.81
N ALA A 175 8.46 6.40 -21.92
CA ALA A 175 9.09 5.91 -23.14
C ALA A 175 10.54 6.36 -23.21
N PHE A 176 11.38 5.59 -23.91
CA PHE A 176 12.77 5.94 -24.15
C PHE A 176 13.24 5.44 -25.51
N ASP A 177 14.33 6.01 -25.99
CA ASP A 177 15.01 5.57 -27.19
C ASP A 177 16.07 4.55 -26.79
N LEU A 178 16.11 3.40 -27.47
CA LEU A 178 17.15 2.40 -27.25
C LEU A 178 18.39 2.75 -28.06
N THR A 179 19.53 2.77 -27.37
CA THR A 179 20.86 2.79 -28.02
C THR A 179 21.46 1.39 -28.06
N ASP A 180 21.10 0.55 -27.10
CA ASP A 180 21.47 -0.86 -26.99
C ASP A 180 20.46 -1.58 -26.07
N GLY A 181 20.47 -2.91 -26.08
CA GLY A 181 19.57 -3.75 -25.30
C GLY A 181 18.36 -4.29 -26.08
N LEU A 182 17.60 -5.15 -25.41
CA LEU A 182 16.43 -5.83 -25.96
C LEU A 182 15.16 -5.06 -25.56
N GLU A 183 14.39 -4.61 -26.57
CA GLU A 183 13.04 -4.08 -26.36
C GLU A 183 12.12 -5.17 -25.81
N VAL A 184 11.38 -4.84 -24.75
CA VAL A 184 10.44 -5.78 -24.11
C VAL A 184 9.03 -5.24 -23.92
N ALA A 185 8.79 -3.98 -24.29
CA ALA A 185 7.47 -3.38 -24.31
C ALA A 185 7.42 -2.22 -25.30
N ARG A 186 6.27 -2.04 -25.95
CA ARG A 186 5.99 -0.89 -26.83
C ARG A 186 4.56 -0.42 -26.68
N ASP A 187 4.33 0.85 -26.95
CA ASP A 187 2.97 1.38 -27.08
C ASP A 187 2.40 1.23 -28.49
N SER A 188 1.20 1.77 -28.72
CA SER A 188 0.51 1.75 -30.00
C SER A 188 1.21 2.54 -31.12
N GLU A 189 2.11 3.47 -30.77
CA GLU A 189 2.94 4.22 -31.72
C GLU A 189 4.28 3.53 -32.01
N GLY A 190 4.54 2.37 -31.37
CA GLY A 190 5.79 1.64 -31.48
C GLY A 190 6.93 2.26 -30.67
N ARG A 191 6.65 3.16 -29.72
CA ARG A 191 7.67 3.73 -28.83
C ARG A 191 8.04 2.69 -27.78
N CYS A 192 9.35 2.52 -27.54
CA CYS A 192 9.86 1.56 -26.57
C CYS A 192 9.54 2.00 -25.13
N LEU A 193 9.03 1.06 -24.33
CA LEU A 193 8.65 1.23 -22.93
C LEU A 193 9.46 0.31 -21.99
N GLY A 194 10.41 -0.46 -22.50
CA GLY A 194 11.10 -1.49 -21.74
C GLY A 194 12.41 -1.92 -22.39
N SER A 195 13.50 -1.96 -21.62
CA SER A 195 14.80 -2.47 -22.05
C SER A 195 15.33 -3.53 -21.08
N LEU A 196 15.88 -4.61 -21.64
CA LEU A 196 16.74 -5.56 -20.94
C LEU A 196 18.15 -5.49 -21.53
N ARG A 197 19.16 -5.39 -20.67
CA ARG A 197 20.56 -5.35 -21.10
C ARG A 197 21.48 -6.14 -20.19
N GLU A 198 22.41 -6.87 -20.79
CA GLU A 198 23.57 -7.43 -20.07
C GLU A 198 24.67 -6.37 -20.03
N GLU A 199 25.29 -6.17 -18.87
CA GLU A 199 26.36 -5.18 -18.68
C GLU A 199 27.47 -5.79 -17.82
N GLY A 200 28.66 -5.98 -18.40
CA GLY A 200 29.73 -6.74 -17.77
C GLY A 200 29.31 -8.18 -17.49
N ALA A 201 29.40 -8.61 -16.23
CA ALA A 201 28.92 -9.92 -15.79
C ALA A 201 27.46 -9.91 -15.28
N GLY A 202 26.82 -8.73 -15.19
CA GLY A 202 25.51 -8.53 -14.60
C GLY A 202 24.42 -8.21 -15.61
N ARG A 203 23.24 -7.85 -15.09
CA ARG A 203 22.03 -7.58 -15.88
C ARG A 203 21.28 -6.37 -15.34
N CYS A 204 20.75 -5.55 -16.25
CA CYS A 204 19.89 -4.43 -15.90
C CYS A 204 18.58 -4.49 -16.70
N ALA A 205 17.49 -4.15 -16.03
CA ALA A 205 16.18 -3.99 -16.62
C ALA A 205 15.65 -2.60 -16.28
N VAL A 206 15.21 -1.85 -17.29
CA VAL A 206 14.56 -0.56 -17.12
C VAL A 206 13.20 -0.64 -17.80
N LEU A 207 12.14 -0.54 -17.03
CA LEU A 207 10.77 -0.62 -17.52
C LEU A 207 10.06 0.70 -17.23
N GLY A 208 9.49 1.30 -18.27
CA GLY A 208 8.58 2.44 -18.18
C GLY A 208 7.23 2.11 -17.56
N PHE A 209 7.05 0.89 -17.05
CA PHE A 209 5.86 0.34 -16.43
C PHE A 209 6.27 -0.65 -15.31
N CYS A 210 5.44 -0.86 -14.29
CA CYS A 210 5.67 -1.84 -13.23
C CYS A 210 4.67 -3.01 -13.36
N PRO A 211 5.08 -4.23 -13.78
CA PRO A 211 4.15 -5.34 -13.99
C PRO A 211 3.22 -5.61 -12.80
N SER A 212 3.73 -5.50 -11.57
CA SER A 212 2.96 -5.76 -10.35
C SER A 212 1.83 -4.75 -10.07
N ASN A 213 1.88 -3.54 -10.63
CA ASN A 213 0.81 -2.55 -10.49
C ASN A 213 -0.35 -2.81 -11.48
N TYR A 214 -0.10 -3.54 -12.56
CA TYR A 214 -1.06 -3.72 -13.65
C TYR A 214 -1.84 -5.03 -13.58
N ARG A 215 -2.06 -5.54 -12.37
CA ARG A 215 -2.97 -6.69 -12.12
C ARG A 215 -4.36 -6.45 -12.70
N PHE A 216 -4.84 -5.21 -12.67
CA PHE A 216 -6.18 -4.80 -13.11
C PHE A 216 -6.34 -4.77 -14.64
N VAL A 217 -5.24 -4.90 -15.38
CA VAL A 217 -5.18 -4.88 -16.84
C VAL A 217 -5.43 -6.27 -17.44
N THR A 218 -5.45 -7.30 -16.60
CA THR A 218 -5.65 -8.70 -17.01
C THR A 218 -6.77 -9.30 -16.19
N ASP A 219 -7.55 -10.21 -16.76
CA ASP A 219 -8.78 -10.71 -16.11
C ASP A 219 -8.54 -11.41 -14.75
N ASP A 220 -7.32 -11.89 -14.48
CA ASP A 220 -6.97 -12.59 -13.24
C ASP A 220 -5.62 -12.18 -12.62
N GLY A 221 -4.95 -11.14 -13.15
CA GLY A 221 -3.64 -10.69 -12.66
C GLY A 221 -2.47 -11.67 -12.91
N ARG A 222 -2.71 -12.90 -13.39
CA ARG A 222 -1.68 -13.96 -13.46
C ARG A 222 -0.63 -13.64 -14.50
N GLN A 223 -1.04 -13.02 -15.60
CA GLN A 223 -0.11 -12.64 -16.65
C GLN A 223 0.86 -11.55 -16.18
N ALA A 224 0.37 -10.54 -15.45
CA ALA A 224 1.20 -9.52 -14.83
C ALA A 224 2.22 -10.14 -13.84
N ALA A 225 1.76 -11.07 -12.98
CA ALA A 225 2.63 -11.80 -12.07
C ALA A 225 3.68 -12.64 -12.81
N ARG A 226 3.30 -13.32 -13.89
CA ARG A 226 4.21 -14.16 -14.69
C ARG A 226 5.26 -13.32 -15.44
N VAL A 227 4.90 -12.14 -15.93
CA VAL A 227 5.86 -11.21 -16.54
C VAL A 227 6.93 -10.78 -15.52
N LEU A 228 6.53 -10.52 -14.27
CA LEU A 228 7.49 -10.24 -13.20
C LEU A 228 8.36 -11.46 -12.88
N ASP A 229 7.80 -12.67 -12.82
CA ASP A 229 8.58 -13.89 -12.57
C ASP A 229 9.63 -14.12 -13.67
N ASN A 230 9.22 -13.93 -14.92
CA ASN A 230 10.10 -14.03 -16.08
C ASN A 230 11.20 -12.96 -16.06
N LEU A 231 10.86 -11.72 -15.66
CA LEU A 231 11.84 -10.64 -15.46
C LEU A 231 12.86 -11.03 -14.39
N LEU A 232 12.42 -11.52 -13.23
CA LEU A 232 13.31 -11.91 -12.13
C LEU A 232 14.19 -13.11 -12.50
N ALA A 233 13.65 -14.11 -13.20
CA ALA A 233 14.42 -15.24 -13.70
C ALA A 233 15.46 -14.81 -14.74
N TRP A 234 15.15 -13.78 -15.54
CA TRP A 234 16.13 -13.19 -16.44
C TRP A 234 17.18 -12.37 -15.69
N LEU A 235 16.81 -11.57 -14.68
CA LEU A 235 17.80 -10.82 -13.88
C LEU A 235 18.72 -11.75 -13.08
N LEU A 236 18.19 -12.87 -12.59
CA LEU A 236 18.87 -13.81 -11.68
C LEU A 236 18.91 -15.24 -12.28
N PRO A 237 19.64 -15.46 -13.38
CA PRO A 237 19.59 -16.73 -14.12
C PRO A 237 20.19 -17.92 -13.37
N ARG A 238 21.09 -17.67 -12.40
CA ARG A 238 21.75 -18.70 -11.58
C ARG A 238 21.02 -18.98 -10.26
N GLY A 239 19.90 -18.31 -10.00
CA GLY A 239 19.28 -18.26 -8.68
C GLY A 239 20.12 -17.45 -7.68
N PRO A 240 19.69 -17.38 -6.41
CA PRO A 240 20.43 -16.69 -5.36
C PRO A 240 21.84 -17.28 -5.20
N GLN A 241 22.84 -16.41 -5.02
CA GLN A 241 24.16 -16.92 -4.61
C GLN A 241 24.03 -17.60 -3.24
N PRO A 242 24.75 -18.72 -2.99
CA PRO A 242 24.75 -19.36 -1.68
C PRO A 242 25.41 -18.43 -0.66
N ARG A 243 24.58 -17.58 -0.04
CA ARG A 243 24.91 -16.86 1.18
C ARG A 243 25.01 -17.88 2.30
N GLY A 244 25.79 -17.60 3.33
CA GLY A 244 25.79 -18.44 4.53
C GLY A 244 24.36 -18.72 4.98
N LEU A 245 24.07 -19.99 5.31
CA LEU A 245 22.72 -20.41 5.70
C LEU A 245 22.16 -19.47 6.78
N PRO A 246 20.91 -18.98 6.65
CA PRO A 246 20.28 -18.20 7.69
C PRO A 246 20.31 -18.97 9.01
N GLN A 247 21.03 -18.43 10.00
CA GLN A 247 21.17 -19.07 11.31
C GLN A 247 19.95 -18.86 12.21
N THR A 248 18.93 -18.17 11.70
CA THR A 248 17.75 -17.74 12.45
C THR A 248 16.50 -17.94 11.61
N ILE A 249 15.48 -18.54 12.23
CA ILE A 249 14.12 -18.56 11.70
C ILE A 249 13.25 -17.62 12.53
N ARG A 250 12.09 -17.27 12.00
CA ARG A 250 11.05 -16.55 12.74
C ARG A 250 9.86 -17.45 12.94
N VAL A 251 9.45 -17.69 14.18
CA VAL A 251 8.23 -18.44 14.49
C VAL A 251 7.11 -17.45 14.75
N SER A 252 6.01 -17.59 14.00
CA SER A 252 4.87 -16.68 14.09
C SER A 252 3.88 -17.13 15.15
N LEU A 253 3.27 -16.16 15.84
CA LEU A 253 2.10 -16.32 16.71
C LEU A 253 1.05 -15.27 16.33
N PRO A 254 -0.22 -15.48 16.71
CA PRO A 254 -1.24 -14.44 16.64
C PRO A 254 -0.77 -13.17 17.36
N ARG A 255 -1.11 -11.99 16.85
CA ARG A 255 -0.63 -10.68 17.36
C ARG A 255 -0.90 -10.48 18.85
N GLU A 256 -2.00 -10.98 19.35
CA GLU A 256 -2.45 -10.81 20.73
C GLU A 256 -1.81 -11.78 21.73
N ALA A 257 -1.05 -12.77 21.26
CA ALA A 257 -0.38 -13.73 22.14
C ALA A 257 0.62 -13.03 23.07
N ARG A 258 0.56 -13.29 24.37
CA ARG A 258 1.51 -12.75 25.34
C ARG A 258 2.66 -13.72 25.52
N ILE A 259 3.79 -13.47 24.88
CA ILE A 259 4.95 -14.37 24.89
C ILE A 259 5.66 -14.31 26.24
N ALA A 260 5.80 -15.46 26.90
CA ALA A 260 6.49 -15.59 28.19
C ALA A 260 7.93 -16.10 28.02
N SER A 261 8.16 -17.04 27.11
CA SER A 261 9.51 -17.55 26.80
C SER A 261 9.54 -18.32 25.49
N ALA A 262 10.73 -18.47 24.92
CA ALA A 262 10.97 -19.33 23.77
C ALA A 262 12.12 -20.30 24.08
N SER A 263 12.09 -21.47 23.46
CA SER A 263 13.11 -22.49 23.60
C SER A 263 13.34 -23.27 22.31
N LEU A 264 14.58 -23.70 22.10
CA LEU A 264 15.01 -24.55 21.00
C LEU A 264 15.55 -25.86 21.57
N ASN A 265 14.97 -26.98 21.19
CA ASN A 265 15.32 -28.32 21.67
C ASN A 265 15.37 -28.39 23.22
N GLY A 266 14.42 -27.73 23.88
CA GLY A 266 14.32 -27.64 25.35
C GLY A 266 15.25 -26.64 26.02
N ARG A 267 16.17 -26.00 25.27
CA ARG A 267 17.03 -24.93 25.80
C ARG A 267 16.35 -23.59 25.65
N ARG A 268 16.12 -22.88 26.76
CA ARG A 268 15.52 -21.54 26.77
C ARG A 268 16.42 -20.54 26.03
N LEU A 269 15.82 -19.75 25.15
CA LEU A 269 16.47 -18.62 24.50
C LEU A 269 16.62 -17.47 25.50
N ARG A 270 17.75 -16.78 25.47
CA ARG A 270 17.95 -15.54 26.22
C ARG A 270 17.41 -14.40 25.38
N ASP A 271 16.52 -13.61 25.96
CA ASP A 271 15.97 -12.37 25.39
C ASP A 271 15.58 -12.50 23.91
N PRO A 272 14.62 -13.39 23.57
CA PRO A 272 14.26 -13.62 22.19
C PRO A 272 13.72 -12.33 21.56
N GLU A 273 14.21 -12.01 20.37
CA GLU A 273 13.73 -10.86 19.63
C GLU A 273 12.29 -11.10 19.15
N ILE A 274 11.37 -10.23 19.57
CA ILE A 274 9.96 -10.26 19.19
C ILE A 274 9.69 -9.07 18.27
N ARG A 275 9.05 -9.31 17.12
CA ARG A 275 8.58 -8.25 16.22
C ARG A 275 7.13 -8.47 15.82
N VAL A 276 6.32 -7.42 15.92
CA VAL A 276 4.98 -7.40 15.35
C VAL A 276 5.05 -7.15 13.85
N ARG A 277 4.22 -7.88 13.10
CA ARG A 277 4.10 -7.80 11.66
C ARG A 277 2.63 -7.95 11.29
N GLY A 278 1.91 -6.83 11.27
CA GLY A 278 0.50 -6.82 10.90
C GLY A 278 -0.33 -7.62 11.91
N SER A 279 -1.10 -8.61 11.45
CA SER A 279 -1.94 -9.48 12.27
C SER A 279 -1.18 -10.62 12.98
N LEU A 280 0.14 -10.70 12.82
CA LEU A 280 1.01 -11.65 13.50
C LEU A 280 2.10 -10.96 14.32
N GLN A 281 2.70 -11.71 15.23
CA GLN A 281 3.99 -11.38 15.83
C GLN A 281 4.96 -12.54 15.61
N THR A 282 6.25 -12.25 15.57
CA THR A 282 7.29 -13.24 15.27
C THR A 282 8.33 -13.27 16.36
N VAL A 283 8.80 -14.48 16.68
CA VAL A 283 9.92 -14.73 17.60
C VAL A 283 11.11 -15.22 16.79
N ALA A 284 12.23 -14.50 16.87
CA ALA A 284 13.48 -14.94 16.26
C ALA A 284 14.08 -16.11 17.05
N VAL A 285 14.40 -17.20 16.37
CA VAL A 285 14.97 -18.42 16.96
C VAL A 285 16.28 -18.76 16.27
N PRO A 286 17.42 -18.64 16.96
CA PRO A 286 18.72 -19.00 16.41
C PRO A 286 18.86 -20.52 16.37
N ILE A 287 18.83 -21.08 15.17
CA ILE A 287 18.92 -22.51 14.90
C ILE A 287 20.36 -22.95 14.55
N GLY A 288 21.25 -22.00 14.26
CA GLY A 288 22.64 -22.26 13.88
C GLY A 288 22.76 -22.88 12.49
N THR A 289 23.87 -23.57 12.21
CA THR A 289 24.06 -24.33 10.96
C THR A 289 23.30 -25.67 11.06
N PRO A 290 22.17 -25.84 10.35
CA PRO A 290 21.42 -27.08 10.41
C PRO A 290 22.18 -28.18 9.66
N ALA A 291 22.04 -29.43 10.11
CA ALA A 291 22.39 -30.58 9.28
C ALA A 291 21.12 -31.05 8.56
N ASP A 292 21.26 -31.38 7.28
CA ASP A 292 20.19 -31.91 6.45
C ASP A 292 19.49 -33.11 7.10
N GLY A 293 18.15 -33.11 7.05
CA GLY A 293 17.30 -34.14 7.64
C GLY A 293 17.19 -34.12 9.18
N LYS A 294 17.85 -33.17 9.88
CA LYS A 294 17.72 -33.08 11.35
C LYS A 294 16.53 -32.24 11.76
N THR A 295 15.67 -32.83 12.58
CA THR A 295 14.56 -32.10 13.20
C THR A 295 15.02 -31.22 14.36
N ALA A 296 14.62 -29.96 14.35
CA ALA A 296 14.69 -29.06 15.49
C ALA A 296 13.27 -28.80 16.02
N ARG A 297 13.12 -28.71 17.34
CA ARG A 297 11.86 -28.40 18.01
C ARG A 297 11.91 -27.04 18.66
N VAL A 298 11.07 -26.13 18.20
CA VAL A 298 10.83 -24.83 18.81
C VAL A 298 9.60 -24.91 19.70
N HIS A 299 9.68 -24.36 20.90
CA HIS A 299 8.54 -24.14 21.76
C HIS A 299 8.50 -22.69 22.22
N VAL A 300 7.40 -22.00 21.94
CA VAL A 300 7.10 -20.65 22.42
C VAL A 300 5.97 -20.76 23.43
N ALA A 301 6.28 -20.53 24.70
CA ALA A 301 5.29 -20.43 25.76
C ALA A 301 4.64 -19.05 25.70
N CYS A 302 3.32 -19.01 25.58
CA CYS A 302 2.55 -17.77 25.51
C CYS A 302 1.20 -17.93 26.19
N ASP A 303 0.54 -16.82 26.50
CA ASP A 303 -0.88 -16.81 26.84
C ASP A 303 -1.67 -16.28 25.63
N LEU A 304 -2.57 -17.10 25.09
CA LEU A 304 -3.39 -16.74 23.93
C LEU A 304 -4.82 -16.41 24.39
N PRO A 305 -5.17 -15.12 24.51
CA PRO A 305 -6.49 -14.72 24.98
C PRO A 305 -7.59 -15.20 24.01
N PRO A 306 -8.83 -15.40 24.49
CA PRO A 306 -9.97 -15.58 23.59
C PRO A 306 -10.14 -14.31 22.75
N VAL A 307 -10.23 -14.46 21.44
CA VAL A 307 -10.46 -13.37 20.49
C VAL A 307 -11.78 -13.63 19.79
N LYS A 308 -12.56 -12.56 19.55
CA LYS A 308 -13.82 -12.64 18.80
C LYS A 308 -13.56 -12.86 17.30
N GLN A 309 -12.58 -12.14 16.74
CA GLN A 309 -12.09 -12.26 15.36
C GLN A 309 -10.64 -11.74 15.25
N HIS A 310 -9.81 -12.35 14.42
CA HIS A 310 -8.44 -11.85 14.18
C HIS A 310 -8.34 -10.79 13.07
N VAL A 311 -9.40 -10.67 12.25
CA VAL A 311 -9.53 -9.64 11.22
C VAL A 311 -10.80 -8.84 11.50
N GLU A 312 -10.65 -7.54 11.65
CA GLU A 312 -11.74 -6.59 11.80
C GLU A 312 -12.21 -6.09 10.43
N THR A 313 -13.51 -6.17 10.18
CA THR A 313 -14.13 -5.82 8.90
C THR A 313 -14.70 -4.42 8.93
N TRP A 314 -14.21 -3.56 8.04
CA TRP A 314 -14.59 -2.15 7.95
C TRP A 314 -15.46 -1.86 6.74
N LEU A 315 -16.46 -1.00 6.88
CA LEU A 315 -17.18 -0.43 5.75
C LEU A 315 -17.15 1.10 5.85
N HIS A 316 -16.47 1.75 4.90
CA HIS A 316 -16.52 3.20 4.79
C HIS A 316 -17.58 3.60 3.75
N ASP A 317 -18.58 4.36 4.21
CA ASP A 317 -19.55 5.03 3.35
C ASP A 317 -19.37 6.56 3.40
N PRO A 318 -18.82 7.15 2.33
CA PRO A 318 -18.62 8.59 2.24
C PRO A 318 -19.94 9.30 1.95
N SER A 319 -21.00 8.61 1.51
CA SER A 319 -22.18 9.22 0.91
C SER A 319 -23.27 9.58 1.90
N ALA A 320 -22.83 10.15 3.04
CA ALA A 320 -23.71 10.79 3.97
C ALA A 320 -24.76 9.81 4.52
N CYS A 321 -24.35 8.64 5.00
CA CYS A 321 -25.29 7.65 5.52
C CYS A 321 -26.37 7.26 4.49
N SER A 322 -25.99 6.96 3.25
CA SER A 322 -26.95 6.62 2.20
C SER A 322 -27.65 5.28 2.44
N PHE A 323 -27.13 4.43 3.35
CA PHE A 323 -27.85 3.28 3.93
C PHE A 323 -28.98 3.68 4.86
N ILE A 324 -28.90 4.87 5.47
CA ILE A 324 -29.94 5.41 6.32
C ILE A 324 -31.03 5.95 5.39
N SER A 325 -31.79 5.04 4.81
CA SER A 325 -33.12 5.32 4.28
C SER A 325 -34.06 5.59 5.46
N PHE A 326 -33.74 6.62 6.26
CA PHE A 326 -34.46 7.10 7.45
C PHE A 326 -34.75 6.09 8.57
N GLU A 327 -34.30 4.84 8.46
CA GLU A 327 -34.50 3.80 9.47
C GLU A 327 -33.16 3.27 10.00
N PRO A 328 -32.68 3.79 11.13
CA PRO A 328 -31.48 3.32 11.85
C PRO A 328 -31.38 1.79 11.97
N ASP A 329 -32.46 1.12 12.39
CA ASP A 329 -32.50 -0.33 12.57
C ASP A 329 -32.28 -1.10 11.26
N GLY A 330 -32.94 -0.69 10.18
CA GLY A 330 -32.80 -1.34 8.87
C GLY A 330 -31.38 -1.21 8.31
N ALA A 331 -30.73 -0.06 8.52
CA ALA A 331 -29.34 0.16 8.13
C ALA A 331 -28.39 -0.72 8.96
N ALA A 332 -28.60 -0.82 10.27
CA ALA A 332 -27.80 -1.67 11.14
C ALA A 332 -28.00 -3.16 10.84
N ASP A 333 -29.23 -3.61 10.58
CA ASP A 333 -29.54 -4.98 10.14
C ASP A 333 -28.81 -5.32 8.84
N PHE A 334 -28.84 -4.40 7.87
CA PHE A 334 -28.12 -4.56 6.61
C PHE A 334 -26.61 -4.72 6.83
N LEU A 335 -25.97 -3.87 7.63
CA LEU A 335 -24.55 -3.98 7.95
C LEU A 335 -24.23 -5.29 8.67
N ALA A 336 -25.11 -5.74 9.55
CA ALA A 336 -24.99 -7.04 10.20
C ALA A 336 -25.06 -8.19 9.17
N THR A 337 -25.93 -8.11 8.16
CA THR A 337 -25.99 -9.11 7.07
C THR A 337 -24.70 -9.18 6.26
N LEU A 338 -23.97 -8.07 6.16
CA LEU A 338 -22.66 -8.01 5.49
C LEU A 338 -21.50 -8.45 6.39
N HIS A 339 -21.74 -8.74 7.68
CA HIS A 339 -20.69 -9.04 8.67
C HIS A 339 -19.72 -7.87 8.89
N VAL A 340 -20.23 -6.63 8.91
CA VAL A 340 -19.44 -5.44 9.26
C VAL A 340 -19.18 -5.42 10.77
N ALA A 341 -17.94 -5.19 11.18
CA ALA A 341 -17.57 -4.97 12.58
C ALA A 341 -17.50 -3.49 12.92
N VAL A 342 -16.98 -2.67 11.99
CA VAL A 342 -16.86 -1.22 12.12
C VAL A 342 -17.44 -0.54 10.90
N VAL A 343 -18.37 0.38 11.10
CA VAL A 343 -18.87 1.27 10.04
C VAL A 343 -18.34 2.68 10.22
N GLN A 344 -17.88 3.27 9.12
CA GLN A 344 -17.43 4.64 9.08
C GLN A 344 -18.29 5.49 8.14
N PRO A 345 -19.36 6.11 8.65
CA PRO A 345 -20.09 7.11 7.91
C PRO A 345 -19.30 8.43 7.84
N LEU A 346 -19.34 9.11 6.69
CA LEU A 346 -18.94 10.51 6.62
C LEU A 346 -20.04 11.40 7.21
N LEU A 347 -19.77 12.02 8.35
CA LEU A 347 -20.74 12.81 9.09
C LEU A 347 -20.82 14.24 8.56
N ARG A 348 -19.69 14.77 8.09
CA ARG A 348 -19.55 16.17 7.63
C ARG A 348 -18.63 16.29 6.42
N TYR A 349 -19.08 17.02 5.40
CA TYR A 349 -18.29 17.37 4.22
C TYR A 349 -17.54 18.70 4.39
N GLU A 350 -16.54 18.93 3.54
CA GLU A 350 -15.93 20.25 3.39
C GLU A 350 -16.98 21.31 3.06
N GLY A 351 -16.84 22.50 3.63
CA GLY A 351 -17.78 23.57 3.37
C GLY A 351 -19.11 23.38 4.10
N GLY A 352 -19.06 22.87 5.34
CA GLY A 352 -20.19 23.02 6.28
C GLY A 352 -21.36 22.10 6.03
N VAL A 353 -21.30 21.23 5.03
CA VAL A 353 -22.43 20.37 4.69
C VAL A 353 -22.47 19.18 5.65
N ILE A 354 -23.42 19.22 6.59
CA ILE A 354 -23.64 18.15 7.57
C ILE A 354 -24.64 17.14 7.03
N ASN A 355 -24.42 15.87 7.41
CA ASN A 355 -25.27 14.76 7.01
C ASN A 355 -26.23 14.41 8.14
N CYS A 356 -25.78 13.66 9.14
CA CYS A 356 -26.64 13.14 10.21
C CYS A 356 -26.29 13.67 11.62
N LEU A 357 -25.30 14.57 11.74
CA LEU A 357 -24.86 15.12 13.02
C LEU A 357 -25.53 16.46 13.36
N HIS A 358 -25.66 16.78 14.65
CA HIS A 358 -25.96 18.12 15.14
C HIS A 358 -24.81 19.08 14.85
N GLY A 359 -24.99 20.00 13.90
CA GLY A 359 -23.92 20.90 13.44
C GLY A 359 -23.61 22.05 14.41
N ILE A 360 -22.52 22.75 14.13
CA ILE A 360 -22.18 24.03 14.78
C ILE A 360 -22.75 25.21 13.96
N PRO A 361 -22.78 26.44 14.50
CA PRO A 361 -23.22 27.61 13.73
C PRO A 361 -22.43 27.76 12.42
N GLY A 362 -23.15 27.86 11.29
CA GLY A 362 -22.57 27.91 9.95
C GLY A 362 -22.72 26.61 9.16
N ASP A 363 -22.91 25.47 9.85
CA ASP A 363 -23.20 24.20 9.19
C ASP A 363 -24.60 24.21 8.54
N ARG A 364 -24.71 23.48 7.41
CA ARG A 364 -25.90 23.39 6.58
C ARG A 364 -26.29 21.92 6.41
N PRO A 365 -27.41 21.46 7.01
CA PRO A 365 -27.86 20.09 6.80
C PRO A 365 -28.29 19.90 5.35
N ARG A 366 -27.97 18.73 4.78
CA ARG A 366 -28.59 18.33 3.51
C ARG A 366 -30.10 18.23 3.72
N GLU A 367 -30.88 18.77 2.78
CA GLU A 367 -32.35 18.88 2.88
C GLU A 367 -33.00 17.58 3.38
N ARG A 368 -32.58 16.43 2.84
CA ARG A 368 -33.10 15.11 3.23
C ARG A 368 -32.98 14.80 4.73
N PHE A 369 -31.94 15.27 5.40
CA PHE A 369 -31.73 15.02 6.83
C PHE A 369 -32.33 16.08 7.74
N ALA A 370 -32.50 17.30 7.22
CA ALA A 370 -33.14 18.39 7.96
C ALA A 370 -34.61 18.09 8.30
N GLU A 371 -35.26 17.21 7.53
CA GLU A 371 -36.66 16.80 7.72
C GLU A 371 -36.84 15.62 8.68
N TYR A 372 -35.75 15.01 9.17
CA TYR A 372 -35.84 13.88 10.10
C TYR A 372 -36.30 14.36 11.49
N PRO A 373 -37.34 13.76 12.09
CA PRO A 373 -37.94 14.28 13.33
C PRO A 373 -37.14 14.00 14.61
N GLY A 374 -36.12 13.13 14.55
CA GLY A 374 -35.30 12.69 15.69
C GLY A 374 -33.82 13.05 15.55
N ASP A 375 -32.97 12.40 16.34
CA ASP A 375 -31.51 12.49 16.22
C ASP A 375 -30.99 11.27 15.47
N LEU A 376 -30.88 11.42 14.14
CA LEU A 376 -30.61 10.32 13.24
C LEU A 376 -29.29 9.59 13.55
N LEU A 377 -28.25 10.32 13.92
CA LEU A 377 -26.95 9.72 14.22
C LEU A 377 -26.97 9.01 15.58
N ALA A 378 -27.62 9.57 16.60
CA ALA A 378 -27.74 8.90 17.90
C ALA A 378 -28.53 7.59 17.79
N GLU A 379 -29.69 7.62 17.11
CA GLU A 379 -30.50 6.41 16.88
C GLU A 379 -29.75 5.37 16.03
N TYR A 380 -28.94 5.82 15.07
CA TYR A 380 -28.09 4.93 14.26
C TYR A 380 -26.95 4.28 15.05
N ILE A 381 -26.31 5.02 15.95
CA ILE A 381 -25.28 4.47 16.85
C ILE A 381 -25.91 3.40 17.75
N GLU A 382 -27.05 3.70 18.38
CA GLU A 382 -27.78 2.74 19.22
C GLU A 382 -28.15 1.47 18.44
N ALA A 383 -28.69 1.62 17.23
CA ALA A 383 -29.05 0.50 16.37
C ALA A 383 -27.84 -0.36 16.00
N CYS A 384 -26.69 0.25 15.67
CA CYS A 384 -25.45 -0.46 15.36
C CYS A 384 -24.89 -1.21 16.57
N HIS A 385 -24.86 -0.56 17.74
CA HIS A 385 -24.41 -1.18 19.00
C HIS A 385 -25.27 -2.38 19.40
N ALA A 386 -26.58 -2.33 19.17
CA ALA A 386 -27.47 -3.46 19.40
C ALA A 386 -27.12 -4.71 18.55
N ARG A 387 -26.39 -4.52 17.44
CA ARG A 387 -25.86 -5.61 16.58
C ARG A 387 -24.35 -5.84 16.78
N GLY A 388 -23.73 -5.16 17.73
CA GLY A 388 -22.30 -5.28 18.04
C GLY A 388 -21.40 -4.70 16.95
N ILE A 389 -21.87 -3.66 16.25
CA ILE A 389 -21.17 -2.90 15.22
C ILE A 389 -20.71 -1.58 15.82
N GLU A 390 -19.42 -1.27 15.71
CA GLU A 390 -18.85 0.00 16.15
C GLU A 390 -19.04 1.08 15.07
N VAL A 391 -19.25 2.33 15.50
CA VAL A 391 -19.46 3.49 14.63
C VAL A 391 -18.34 4.51 14.85
N VAL A 392 -17.51 4.69 13.82
CA VAL A 392 -16.41 5.68 13.80
C VAL A 392 -16.80 6.85 12.90
N GLY A 393 -16.93 8.05 13.46
CA GLY A 393 -17.39 9.23 12.73
C GLY A 393 -16.32 9.84 11.83
N GLY A 394 -16.57 9.89 10.51
CA GLY A 394 -15.69 10.56 9.55
C GLY A 394 -15.97 12.07 9.45
N LEU A 395 -14.90 12.88 9.43
CA LEU A 395 -14.99 14.33 9.31
C LEU A 395 -14.03 14.87 8.23
N TYR A 396 -14.57 15.67 7.31
CA TYR A 396 -13.78 16.63 6.55
C TYR A 396 -13.64 17.95 7.31
N LEU A 397 -12.42 18.49 7.31
CA LEU A 397 -12.09 19.79 7.89
C LEU A 397 -12.44 20.94 6.93
N ASP A 398 -12.75 22.11 7.47
CA ASP A 398 -12.95 23.31 6.68
C ASP A 398 -11.63 24.03 6.46
N TRP A 399 -11.13 23.97 5.23
CA TRP A 399 -10.11 24.89 4.71
C TRP A 399 -10.08 24.94 3.18
N ARG A 400 -10.63 23.93 2.49
CA ARG A 400 -10.70 23.87 1.02
C ARG A 400 -11.82 24.71 0.40
N ARG A 401 -12.82 25.14 1.19
CA ARG A 401 -13.91 26.01 0.75
C ARG A 401 -14.23 27.08 1.79
N PHE A 402 -14.21 28.34 1.36
CA PHE A 402 -14.51 29.53 2.14
C PHE A 402 -16.01 29.58 2.37
N GLU A 403 -16.40 29.74 3.63
CA GLU A 403 -17.79 29.90 4.03
C GLU A 403 -17.98 31.17 4.85
N GLN A 404 -19.25 31.53 5.06
CA GLN A 404 -19.61 32.75 5.75
C GLN A 404 -19.04 32.81 7.19
N HIS A 405 -18.93 31.66 7.87
CA HIS A 405 -18.35 31.56 9.22
C HIS A 405 -16.81 31.63 9.26
N LEU A 406 -16.11 31.47 8.13
CA LEU A 406 -14.66 31.67 8.02
C LEU A 406 -14.33 32.96 7.24
N SER A 407 -15.25 33.93 7.23
CA SER A 407 -15.11 35.15 6.42
C SER A 407 -13.91 36.04 6.81
N ASP A 408 -13.45 35.91 8.05
CA ASP A 408 -12.27 36.60 8.55
C ASP A 408 -10.95 35.90 8.18
N ALA A 409 -11.02 34.61 7.82
CA ALA A 409 -9.85 33.80 7.49
C ALA A 409 -9.13 34.32 6.23
N PRO A 410 -7.79 34.42 6.23
CA PRO A 410 -7.04 34.77 5.05
C PRO A 410 -7.20 33.67 3.99
N PRO A 411 -7.28 34.03 2.70
CA PRO A 411 -7.33 33.04 1.64
C PRO A 411 -6.02 32.24 1.60
N ARG A 412 -6.09 31.01 1.07
CA ARG A 412 -4.89 30.27 0.72
C ARG A 412 -4.19 31.00 -0.42
N VAL A 413 -2.88 31.11 -0.34
CA VAL A 413 -2.02 31.69 -1.37
C VAL A 413 -1.11 30.59 -1.90
N ALA A 414 -1.19 30.24 -3.18
CA ALA A 414 -0.20 29.35 -3.78
C ALA A 414 1.13 30.10 -3.95
N GLN A 415 2.23 29.36 -4.15
CA GLN A 415 3.53 29.99 -4.35
C GLN A 415 3.52 30.85 -5.62
N ASP A 416 4.22 32.00 -5.56
CA ASP A 416 4.35 32.97 -6.66
C ASP A 416 3.03 33.57 -7.16
N GLU A 417 1.92 33.30 -6.47
CA GLU A 417 0.64 33.92 -6.72
C GLU A 417 0.43 35.14 -5.82
N PRO A 418 -0.20 36.22 -6.32
CA PRO A 418 -0.60 37.33 -5.47
C PRO A 418 -1.67 36.87 -4.48
N LEU A 419 -1.81 37.59 -3.36
CA LEU A 419 -2.92 37.37 -2.42
C LEU A 419 -4.25 37.53 -3.17
N PRO A 420 -5.08 36.47 -3.28
CA PRO A 420 -6.34 36.56 -4.00
C PRO A 420 -7.35 37.40 -3.21
N GLU A 421 -8.32 37.97 -3.92
CA GLU A 421 -9.46 38.64 -3.27
C GLU A 421 -10.28 37.63 -2.46
N ARG A 422 -10.96 38.10 -1.41
CA ARG A 422 -11.81 37.23 -0.59
C ARG A 422 -13.12 36.89 -1.32
N GLN A 423 -13.37 35.61 -1.57
CA GLN A 423 -14.56 35.11 -2.27
C GLN A 423 -15.12 33.84 -1.60
N LEU A 424 -16.46 33.70 -1.60
CA LEU A 424 -17.13 32.49 -1.12
C LEU A 424 -16.74 31.28 -1.99
N GLY A 425 -16.49 30.14 -1.34
CA GLY A 425 -16.13 28.88 -1.99
C GLY A 425 -14.64 28.66 -2.27
N GLN A 426 -13.76 29.64 -2.04
CA GLN A 426 -12.31 29.48 -2.28
C GLN A 426 -11.56 28.82 -1.12
N PRO A 427 -10.38 28.23 -1.29
CA PRO A 427 -9.60 27.73 -0.15
C PRO A 427 -9.11 28.86 0.79
N VAL A 428 -9.13 28.61 2.10
CA VAL A 428 -8.55 29.48 3.14
C VAL A 428 -7.24 28.92 3.66
N CYS A 429 -6.46 29.77 4.33
CA CYS A 429 -5.20 29.36 4.93
C CYS A 429 -5.45 28.31 6.04
N PRO A 430 -4.93 27.07 5.90
CA PRO A 430 -5.15 26.02 6.88
C PRO A 430 -4.40 26.24 8.20
N LEU A 431 -3.48 27.21 8.27
CA LEU A 431 -2.76 27.58 9.49
C LEU A 431 -3.32 28.85 10.16
N ALA A 432 -4.42 29.41 9.67
CA ALA A 432 -5.07 30.54 10.34
C ALA A 432 -5.66 30.07 11.69
N GLY A 433 -5.54 30.90 12.74
CA GLY A 433 -5.95 30.51 14.09
C GLY A 433 -7.45 30.22 14.17
N GLU A 434 -8.24 31.08 13.54
CA GLU A 434 -9.68 30.96 13.36
C GLU A 434 -10.10 29.67 12.62
N VAL A 435 -9.28 29.17 11.69
CA VAL A 435 -9.52 27.91 10.99
C VAL A 435 -9.25 26.72 11.91
N TRP A 436 -8.19 26.77 12.73
CA TRP A 436 -7.91 25.73 13.72
C TRP A 436 -8.99 25.69 14.80
N ASP A 437 -9.35 26.85 15.35
CA ASP A 437 -10.36 26.96 16.41
C ASP A 437 -11.72 26.44 15.94
N HIS A 438 -12.12 26.79 14.71
CA HIS A 438 -13.35 26.28 14.09
C HIS A 438 -13.33 24.76 13.91
N ASN A 439 -12.25 24.20 13.35
CA ASN A 439 -12.13 22.76 13.16
C ASN A 439 -12.10 21.99 14.48
N LEU A 440 -11.44 22.52 15.52
CA LEU A 440 -11.48 21.94 16.86
C LEU A 440 -12.89 22.03 17.48
N ALA A 441 -13.63 23.11 17.22
CA ALA A 441 -15.01 23.26 17.68
C ALA A 441 -15.95 22.23 17.02
N ILE A 442 -15.74 21.88 15.74
CA ILE A 442 -16.49 20.80 15.07
C ILE A 442 -16.28 19.47 15.80
N VAL A 443 -15.02 19.08 16.03
CA VAL A 443 -14.70 17.83 16.73
C VAL A 443 -15.26 17.86 18.15
N GLN A 444 -15.13 18.99 18.84
CA GLN A 444 -15.64 19.15 20.20
C GLN A 444 -17.16 18.95 20.23
N ASN A 445 -17.89 19.61 19.33
CA ASN A 445 -19.34 19.50 19.25
C ASN A 445 -19.81 18.08 18.91
N LEU A 446 -19.11 17.37 18.01
CA LEU A 446 -19.40 15.97 17.70
C LEU A 446 -19.29 15.11 18.97
N LEU A 447 -18.17 15.22 19.69
CA LEU A 447 -17.91 14.38 20.86
C LEU A 447 -18.84 14.69 22.05
N ASP A 448 -19.28 15.94 22.20
CA ASP A 448 -20.21 16.34 23.27
C ASP A 448 -21.65 15.97 22.94
N SER A 449 -22.04 16.03 21.66
CA SER A 449 -23.40 15.68 21.21
C SER A 449 -23.61 14.17 21.12
N TYR A 450 -22.54 13.41 20.85
CA TYR A 450 -22.60 11.96 20.60
C TYR A 450 -21.61 11.20 21.48
N PRO A 451 -21.83 11.13 22.81
CA PRO A 451 -20.91 10.47 23.74
C PRO A 451 -20.77 8.96 23.49
N ASP A 452 -21.74 8.34 22.81
CA ASP A 452 -21.72 6.90 22.49
C ASP A 452 -20.97 6.56 21.20
N LEU A 453 -20.50 7.55 20.41
CA LEU A 453 -19.70 7.30 19.21
C LEU A 453 -18.39 6.55 19.55
N ASP A 454 -18.01 5.51 18.81
CA ASP A 454 -16.86 4.66 19.19
C ASP A 454 -15.50 5.27 18.88
N GLY A 455 -15.44 6.25 17.95
CA GLY A 455 -14.21 6.94 17.60
C GLY A 455 -14.42 8.03 16.56
N VAL A 456 -13.34 8.74 16.23
CA VAL A 456 -13.33 9.77 15.19
C VAL A 456 -12.25 9.45 14.17
N ILE A 457 -12.52 9.67 12.88
CA ILE A 457 -11.50 9.64 11.84
C ILE A 457 -11.52 10.95 11.05
N LEU A 458 -10.35 11.56 10.90
CA LEU A 458 -10.18 12.68 9.98
C LEU A 458 -10.03 12.13 8.56
N ASP A 459 -10.87 12.59 7.65
CA ASP A 459 -10.80 12.21 6.25
C ASP A 459 -9.65 12.95 5.54
N ASP A 460 -9.27 12.54 4.34
CA ASP A 460 -7.97 12.83 3.70
C ASP A 460 -7.60 14.31 3.54
N ASN A 461 -8.55 15.23 3.73
CA ASN A 461 -8.31 16.66 3.62
C ASN A 461 -7.57 17.27 4.82
N PHE A 462 -7.32 16.55 5.92
CA PHE A 462 -6.47 17.07 6.99
C PHE A 462 -4.98 17.17 6.58
N GLU A 463 -4.57 16.51 5.49
CA GLU A 463 -3.21 16.56 4.95
C GLU A 463 -2.94 17.85 4.14
N PHE A 464 -3.11 19.00 4.79
CA PHE A 464 -2.93 20.32 4.19
C PHE A 464 -1.47 20.66 3.84
N ASP A 465 -0.50 19.87 4.31
CA ASP A 465 0.92 19.97 3.93
C ASP A 465 1.16 19.65 2.45
N ARG A 466 0.19 19.00 1.79
CA ARG A 466 0.22 18.74 0.34
C ARG A 466 -0.08 19.99 -0.49
N ASP A 467 -0.78 20.95 0.10
CA ASP A 467 -1.22 22.18 -0.53
C ASP A 467 -0.77 23.42 0.27
N PRO A 468 0.55 23.57 0.50
CA PRO A 468 1.08 24.58 1.41
C PRO A 468 0.68 25.99 1.00
N CYS A 469 0.39 26.83 1.99
CA CYS A 469 0.01 28.22 1.80
C CYS A 469 1.25 29.13 1.92
N SER A 470 1.36 30.13 1.05
CA SER A 470 2.43 31.13 1.05
C SER A 470 1.95 32.51 1.47
N CYS A 471 0.84 32.59 2.23
CA CYS A 471 0.35 33.88 2.72
C CYS A 471 1.34 34.49 3.74
N PRO A 472 1.29 35.82 3.98
CA PRO A 472 2.22 36.47 4.91
C PRO A 472 2.29 35.79 6.28
N GLY A 473 1.15 35.39 6.85
CA GLY A 473 1.12 34.69 8.14
C GLY A 473 1.81 33.32 8.13
N CYS A 474 1.76 32.58 7.02
CA CYS A 474 2.51 31.32 6.88
C CYS A 474 4.02 31.56 6.77
N LEU A 475 4.42 32.58 6.02
CA LEU A 475 5.83 32.96 5.88
C LEU A 475 6.42 33.44 7.20
N ASP A 476 5.66 34.20 8.00
CA ASP A 476 6.08 34.64 9.33
C ASP A 476 6.26 33.45 10.29
N LYS A 477 5.32 32.49 10.29
CA LYS A 477 5.44 31.25 11.07
C LYS A 477 6.64 30.42 10.64
N PHE A 478 6.91 30.34 9.34
CA PHE A 478 8.07 29.64 8.82
C PHE A 478 9.39 30.37 9.16
N ALA A 479 9.42 31.70 9.13
CA ALA A 479 10.57 32.47 9.58
C ALA A 479 10.92 32.16 11.05
N ALA A 480 9.92 32.16 11.92
CA ALA A 480 10.08 31.76 13.31
C ALA A 480 10.52 30.28 13.46
N TYR A 481 10.10 29.40 12.55
CA TYR A 481 10.56 28.02 12.50
C TYR A 481 12.05 27.91 12.14
N CYS A 482 12.50 28.65 11.11
CA CYS A 482 13.89 28.71 10.67
C CYS A 482 14.81 29.31 11.74
N GLU A 483 14.37 30.33 12.46
CA GLU A 483 15.13 30.94 13.57
C GLU A 483 15.45 29.93 14.69
N ARG A 484 14.61 28.90 14.86
CA ARG A 484 14.84 27.82 15.85
C ARG A 484 15.78 26.72 15.37
N GLN A 485 16.12 26.69 14.07
CA GLN A 485 17.00 25.66 13.53
C GLN A 485 18.47 25.95 13.87
N PRO A 486 19.30 24.92 14.08
CA PRO A 486 20.71 25.12 14.42
C PRO A 486 21.52 25.96 13.43
N SER A 487 21.18 25.88 12.14
CA SER A 487 21.83 26.64 11.06
C SER A 487 21.20 27.99 10.78
N GLN A 488 20.04 28.30 11.39
CA GLN A 488 19.23 29.50 11.15
C GLN A 488 19.16 29.88 9.65
N PRO A 489 18.64 28.98 8.80
CA PRO A 489 18.64 29.19 7.37
C PRO A 489 17.74 30.37 6.97
N ASP A 490 18.03 30.99 5.82
CA ASP A 490 17.24 32.09 5.30
C ASP A 490 15.84 31.60 4.92
N ALA A 491 14.84 31.97 5.73
CA ALA A 491 13.47 31.52 5.55
C ALA A 491 12.88 31.90 4.19
N ARG A 492 13.28 33.04 3.60
CA ARG A 492 12.78 33.44 2.29
C ARG A 492 13.33 32.53 1.21
N ALA A 493 14.64 32.29 1.23
CA ALA A 493 15.29 31.39 0.27
C ALA A 493 14.75 29.96 0.36
N GLU A 494 14.55 29.44 1.58
CA GLU A 494 14.04 28.08 1.81
C GLU A 494 12.57 27.93 1.37
N ALA A 495 11.73 28.95 1.62
CA ALA A 495 10.32 28.95 1.19
C ALA A 495 10.20 29.08 -0.35
N ASP A 496 10.95 30.00 -0.96
CA ASP A 496 10.97 30.19 -2.42
C ASP A 496 11.49 28.92 -3.13
N ALA A 497 12.39 28.16 -2.50
CA ALA A 497 12.90 26.89 -3.02
C ALA A 497 11.99 25.68 -2.75
N ARG A 498 10.92 25.81 -1.94
CA ARG A 498 10.17 24.67 -1.33
C ARG A 498 11.11 23.58 -0.81
N SER A 499 12.09 24.00 -0.04
CA SER A 499 13.13 23.10 0.43
C SER A 499 12.56 21.98 1.31
N ALA A 500 13.41 21.00 1.62
CA ALA A 500 13.07 19.97 2.61
C ALA A 500 12.66 20.58 3.97
N LEU A 501 13.22 21.75 4.33
CA LEU A 501 12.89 22.44 5.57
C LEU A 501 11.49 23.08 5.53
N TRP A 502 11.11 23.67 4.40
CA TRP A 502 9.74 24.16 4.18
C TRP A 502 8.72 23.02 4.31
N ASN A 503 9.00 21.87 3.69
CA ASN A 503 8.11 20.70 3.79
C ASN A 503 8.06 20.15 5.23
N ALA A 504 9.19 20.10 5.93
CA ALA A 504 9.25 19.67 7.33
C ALA A 504 8.42 20.58 8.26
N PHE A 505 8.45 21.89 8.04
CA PHE A 505 7.60 22.84 8.78
C PHE A 505 6.11 22.50 8.59
N TRP A 506 5.66 22.28 7.36
CA TRP A 506 4.25 21.95 7.09
C TRP A 506 3.82 20.62 7.70
N VAL A 507 4.69 19.60 7.65
CA VAL A 507 4.47 18.31 8.32
C VAL A 507 4.34 18.52 9.83
N GLU A 508 5.22 19.31 10.46
CA GLU A 508 5.16 19.61 11.90
C GLU A 508 3.85 20.30 12.28
N GLN A 509 3.40 21.29 11.50
CA GLN A 509 2.14 22.00 11.76
C GLN A 509 0.91 21.09 11.60
N LYS A 510 0.91 20.17 10.61
CA LYS A 510 -0.12 19.13 10.48
C LYS A 510 -0.15 18.24 11.72
N LEU A 511 0.99 17.70 12.13
CA LEU A 511 1.08 16.81 13.28
C LEU A 511 0.69 17.52 14.58
N GLU A 512 1.00 18.82 14.73
CA GLU A 512 0.53 19.63 15.86
C GLU A 512 -0.99 19.73 15.90
N PHE A 513 -1.65 20.03 14.78
CA PHE A 513 -3.10 20.06 14.71
C PHE A 513 -3.71 18.70 15.05
N CYS A 514 -3.21 17.63 14.45
CA CYS A 514 -3.65 16.26 14.72
C CYS A 514 -3.49 15.88 16.21
N ALA A 515 -2.41 16.31 16.87
CA ALA A 515 -2.20 16.07 18.29
C ALA A 515 -3.25 16.78 19.17
N ARG A 516 -3.68 17.99 18.80
CA ARG A 516 -4.77 18.69 19.51
C ARG A 516 -6.10 17.96 19.36
N VAL A 517 -6.40 17.44 18.16
CA VAL A 517 -7.59 16.61 17.93
C VAL A 517 -7.52 15.33 18.77
N ARG A 518 -6.35 14.67 18.85
CA ARG A 518 -6.14 13.50 19.71
C ARG A 518 -6.37 13.83 21.18
N ASP A 519 -5.80 14.91 21.70
CA ASP A 519 -5.96 15.29 23.10
C ASP A 519 -7.44 15.54 23.44
N LEU A 520 -8.19 16.13 22.50
CA LEU A 520 -9.62 16.33 22.61
C LEU A 520 -10.40 15.01 22.67
N CYS A 521 -10.10 14.06 21.77
CA CYS A 521 -10.72 12.73 21.76
C CYS A 521 -10.36 11.91 23.00
N ALA A 522 -9.08 11.92 23.39
CA ALA A 522 -8.55 11.22 24.57
C ALA A 522 -9.19 11.70 25.87
N SER A 523 -9.50 13.00 25.99
CA SER A 523 -10.23 13.55 27.16
C SER A 523 -11.63 12.97 27.35
N ARG A 524 -12.18 12.31 26.31
CA ARG A 524 -13.49 11.65 26.29
C ARG A 524 -13.37 10.13 26.12
N GLY A 525 -12.15 9.60 26.20
CA GLY A 525 -11.88 8.17 26.04
C GLY A 525 -12.18 7.64 24.64
N LYS A 526 -12.11 8.49 23.62
CA LYS A 526 -12.38 8.12 22.22
C LYS A 526 -11.08 7.99 21.43
N PRO A 527 -10.87 6.89 20.68
CA PRO A 527 -9.76 6.77 19.74
C PRO A 527 -9.96 7.72 18.55
N VAL A 528 -8.84 8.20 18.00
CA VAL A 528 -8.82 8.99 16.77
C VAL A 528 -7.85 8.43 15.73
N GLY A 529 -8.25 8.50 14.47
CA GLY A 529 -7.39 8.18 13.33
C GLY A 529 -7.48 9.20 12.19
N GLY A 530 -6.79 8.90 11.09
CA GLY A 530 -6.90 9.67 9.86
C GLY A 530 -6.66 8.82 8.61
N TRP A 531 -7.40 9.10 7.53
CA TRP A 531 -7.13 8.53 6.20
C TRP A 531 -5.93 9.23 5.57
N THR A 532 -4.85 8.49 5.36
CA THR A 532 -3.61 9.06 4.81
C THR A 532 -3.65 8.95 3.30
N ALA A 533 -3.52 10.06 2.57
CA ALA A 533 -3.48 10.03 1.12
C ALA A 533 -2.12 9.55 0.58
N GLN A 534 -1.10 9.51 1.44
CA GLN A 534 0.18 8.87 1.15
C GLN A 534 0.28 7.50 1.83
N ARG A 535 0.90 6.55 1.14
CA ARG A 535 1.20 5.22 1.71
C ARG A 535 2.26 5.39 2.81
N GLY A 536 2.04 4.76 3.96
CA GLY A 536 2.98 4.80 5.08
C GLY A 536 2.55 5.75 6.19
N PRO A 537 1.51 5.42 6.96
CA PRO A 537 1.00 6.25 8.07
C PRO A 537 1.97 6.37 9.26
N VAL A 538 3.24 5.99 9.10
CA VAL A 538 4.29 6.00 10.13
C VAL A 538 4.46 7.40 10.72
N ALA A 539 4.29 8.45 9.92
CA ALA A 539 4.36 9.83 10.39
C ALA A 539 3.30 10.18 11.45
N PHE A 540 2.17 9.45 11.49
CA PHE A 540 1.10 9.67 12.46
C PHE A 540 1.22 8.82 13.71
N LYS A 541 2.22 7.94 13.77
CA LYS A 541 2.52 7.16 14.97
C LYS A 541 2.88 8.09 16.12
N GLY A 542 2.14 7.99 17.21
CA GLY A 542 2.29 8.88 18.38
C GLY A 542 1.45 10.15 18.32
N VAL A 543 0.72 10.39 17.23
CA VAL A 543 -0.24 11.49 17.10
C VAL A 543 -1.67 10.99 16.97
N PHE A 544 -1.90 9.85 16.31
CA PHE A 544 -3.18 9.16 16.30
C PHE A 544 -3.12 7.81 17.03
N ASP A 545 -4.29 7.27 17.36
CA ASP A 545 -4.45 5.92 17.94
C ASP A 545 -4.43 4.84 16.85
N PHE A 546 -4.84 5.17 15.64
CA PHE A 546 -4.78 4.33 14.45
C PHE A 546 -4.65 5.18 13.17
N ALA A 547 -4.38 4.54 12.04
CA ALA A 547 -4.40 5.21 10.74
C ALA A 547 -5.12 4.39 9.69
N GLY A 548 -5.66 5.07 8.69
CA GLY A 548 -6.26 4.45 7.53
C GLY A 548 -5.35 4.54 6.31
N ASP A 549 -5.13 3.41 5.65
CA ASP A 549 -4.32 3.29 4.43
C ASP A 549 -5.22 2.94 3.24
N MET A 550 -5.38 3.89 2.32
CA MET A 550 -6.26 3.77 1.15
C MET A 550 -5.54 3.03 0.02
N VAL A 551 -5.92 1.77 -0.20
CA VAL A 551 -5.32 0.88 -1.21
C VAL A 551 -6.24 0.79 -2.41
N TYR A 552 -6.25 1.87 -3.20
CA TYR A 552 -7.23 2.04 -4.26
C TYR A 552 -6.70 1.67 -5.64
N VAL A 553 -5.40 1.88 -5.88
CA VAL A 553 -4.79 1.71 -7.21
C VAL A 553 -3.68 0.67 -7.24
N GLU A 554 -3.20 0.27 -6.07
CA GLU A 554 -2.21 -0.75 -5.86
C GLU A 554 -2.84 -2.13 -5.59
N PRO A 555 -2.10 -3.23 -5.81
CA PRO A 555 -2.48 -4.52 -5.23
C PRO A 555 -2.57 -4.44 -3.69
N PRO A 556 -3.53 -5.13 -3.06
CA PRO A 556 -3.62 -5.19 -1.60
C PRO A 556 -2.36 -5.73 -0.91
N SER A 557 -1.59 -6.61 -1.56
CA SER A 557 -0.31 -7.09 -1.03
C SER A 557 0.72 -5.99 -0.76
N SER A 558 0.58 -4.83 -1.40
CA SER A 558 1.44 -3.66 -1.21
C SER A 558 1.46 -3.15 0.24
N VAL A 559 0.55 -3.56 1.11
CA VAL A 559 0.57 -3.21 2.56
C VAL A 559 1.62 -3.98 3.35
N ALA A 560 2.09 -5.14 2.88
CA ALA A 560 3.01 -6.00 3.64
C ALA A 560 4.33 -5.32 4.09
N PRO A 561 4.95 -4.43 3.31
CA PRO A 561 6.16 -3.71 3.72
C PRO A 561 5.92 -2.61 4.76
N LEU A 562 4.66 -2.25 5.05
CA LEU A 562 4.31 -1.27 6.10
C LEU A 562 4.55 -1.84 7.50
N TRP A 563 4.29 -3.13 7.69
CA TRP A 563 4.21 -3.75 9.01
C TRP A 563 5.48 -3.65 9.86
N PRO A 564 6.69 -3.83 9.31
CA PRO A 564 7.92 -3.59 10.08
C PRO A 564 8.08 -2.13 10.53
N GLN A 565 7.47 -1.17 9.83
CA GLN A 565 7.60 0.26 10.10
C GLN A 565 6.56 0.75 11.12
N THR A 566 5.33 0.24 11.03
CA THR A 566 4.23 0.62 11.93
C THR A 566 4.36 -0.09 13.28
N GLY A 567 4.82 -1.35 13.28
CA GLY A 567 4.92 -2.18 14.48
C GLY A 567 3.55 -2.37 15.13
N ASP A 568 3.40 -1.93 16.37
CA ASP A 568 2.14 -2.05 17.11
C ASP A 568 1.09 -0.99 16.76
N PHE A 569 1.44 0.00 15.92
CA PHE A 569 0.48 1.02 15.49
C PHE A 569 -0.61 0.39 14.60
N PRO A 570 -1.89 0.45 14.98
CA PRO A 570 -2.99 -0.10 14.20
C PRO A 570 -3.16 0.63 12.85
N VAL A 571 -3.36 -0.15 11.79
CA VAL A 571 -3.61 0.37 10.44
C VAL A 571 -4.80 -0.35 9.83
N VAL A 572 -5.76 0.43 9.32
CA VAL A 572 -6.91 -0.06 8.57
C VAL A 572 -6.58 -0.05 7.09
N THR A 573 -6.59 -1.22 6.46
CA THR A 573 -6.41 -1.38 5.01
C THR A 573 -7.76 -1.16 4.32
N LEU A 574 -7.95 -0.01 3.67
CA LEU A 574 -9.21 0.29 2.99
C LEU A 574 -9.09 0.05 1.49
N LEU A 575 -9.85 -0.92 1.00
CA LEU A 575 -9.86 -1.35 -0.39
C LEU A 575 -10.91 -0.59 -1.19
N TRP A 576 -10.67 -0.42 -2.49
CA TRP A 576 -11.65 0.22 -3.37
C TRP A 576 -12.75 -0.76 -3.81
N GLY A 577 -14.01 -0.46 -3.47
CA GLY A 577 -15.15 -1.29 -3.86
C GLY A 577 -15.89 -0.85 -5.13
N MET A 578 -15.77 0.42 -5.55
CA MET A 578 -16.53 0.93 -6.69
C MET A 578 -16.00 0.43 -8.03
N ASN A 579 -16.88 0.11 -8.97
CA ASN A 579 -16.57 -0.43 -10.30
C ASN A 579 -15.72 -1.70 -10.29
N ARG A 580 -15.43 -2.27 -9.13
CA ARG A 580 -14.65 -3.50 -8.99
C ARG A 580 -15.59 -4.69 -9.24
N LYS A 581 -15.14 -5.64 -10.05
CA LYS A 581 -15.86 -6.90 -10.27
C LYS A 581 -15.97 -7.67 -8.94
N PRO A 582 -17.10 -8.36 -8.66
CA PRO A 582 -17.31 -9.05 -7.38
C PRO A 582 -16.19 -10.04 -7.02
N GLU A 583 -15.72 -10.84 -7.98
CA GLU A 583 -14.63 -11.81 -7.76
C GLU A 583 -13.31 -11.11 -7.42
N GLY A 584 -13.09 -9.94 -8.01
CA GLY A 584 -11.96 -9.09 -7.71
C GLY A 584 -12.01 -8.56 -6.27
N MET A 585 -13.17 -8.13 -5.78
CA MET A 585 -13.34 -7.65 -4.41
C MET A 585 -13.02 -8.75 -3.38
N GLU A 586 -13.53 -9.97 -3.58
CA GLU A 586 -13.24 -11.11 -2.70
C GLU A 586 -11.75 -11.46 -2.69
N ALA A 587 -11.13 -11.52 -3.88
CA ALA A 587 -9.70 -11.79 -4.00
C ALA A 587 -8.85 -10.69 -3.36
N ASP A 588 -9.23 -9.42 -3.55
CA ASP A 588 -8.52 -8.27 -2.99
C ASP A 588 -8.55 -8.31 -1.44
N PHE A 589 -9.71 -8.64 -0.85
CA PHE A 589 -9.86 -8.79 0.58
C PHE A 589 -9.00 -9.94 1.15
N VAL A 590 -9.07 -11.13 0.55
CA VAL A 590 -8.25 -12.28 0.97
C VAL A 590 -6.76 -11.97 0.85
N GLU A 591 -6.34 -11.27 -0.20
CA GLU A 591 -4.96 -10.84 -0.37
C GLU A 591 -4.53 -9.83 0.69
N ALA A 592 -5.37 -8.87 1.06
CA ALA A 592 -5.08 -7.91 2.14
C ALA A 592 -4.84 -8.64 3.48
N VAL A 593 -5.66 -9.64 3.79
CA VAL A 593 -5.50 -10.50 4.98
C VAL A 593 -4.19 -11.28 4.90
N ARG A 594 -3.91 -11.92 3.76
CA ARG A 594 -2.66 -12.67 3.51
C ARG A 594 -1.40 -11.79 3.45
N ALA A 595 -1.56 -10.49 3.22
CA ALA A 595 -0.50 -9.52 3.34
C ALA A 595 -0.18 -9.18 4.81
N GLY A 596 -1.02 -9.63 5.75
CA GLY A 596 -0.88 -9.43 7.18
C GLY A 596 -1.79 -8.33 7.74
N SER A 597 -2.80 -7.84 7.02
CA SER A 597 -3.72 -6.85 7.59
C SER A 597 -4.56 -7.46 8.71
N SER A 598 -4.74 -6.72 9.82
CA SER A 598 -5.65 -7.08 10.93
C SER A 598 -6.98 -6.34 10.88
N SER A 599 -7.05 -5.25 10.12
CA SER A 599 -8.28 -4.50 9.86
C SER A 599 -8.36 -4.23 8.36
N VAL A 600 -9.42 -4.68 7.71
CA VAL A 600 -9.61 -4.59 6.26
C VAL A 600 -11.03 -4.14 5.97
N GLY A 601 -11.20 -3.19 5.06
CA GLY A 601 -12.53 -2.73 4.67
C GLY A 601 -12.66 -2.37 3.22
N PHE A 602 -13.87 -1.95 2.85
CA PHE A 602 -14.15 -1.38 1.53
C PHE A 602 -14.62 0.07 1.64
N TRP A 603 -14.08 0.91 0.76
CA TRP A 603 -14.68 2.19 0.36
C TRP A 603 -15.80 1.90 -0.63
N VAL A 604 -17.03 2.24 -0.25
CA VAL A 604 -18.22 2.03 -1.08
C VAL A 604 -19.17 3.20 -0.94
N GLN A 605 -19.80 3.60 -2.04
CA GLN A 605 -20.78 4.67 -2.07
C GLN A 605 -22.10 4.14 -2.66
N PHE A 606 -23.22 4.50 -2.02
CA PHE A 606 -24.55 4.11 -2.45
C PHE A 606 -25.26 5.32 -3.04
N ALA A 607 -25.64 5.22 -4.31
CA ALA A 607 -26.49 6.21 -4.96
C ALA A 607 -27.90 5.64 -5.14
N ARG A 608 -28.88 6.23 -4.45
CA ARG A 608 -30.30 5.98 -4.72
C ARG A 608 -30.71 6.86 -5.90
N ARG A 609 -31.32 6.27 -6.93
CA ARG A 609 -31.93 7.02 -8.03
C ARG A 609 -33.42 7.21 -7.74
N ASP A 610 -33.93 8.42 -7.91
CA ASP A 610 -35.37 8.68 -7.80
C ASP A 610 -36.15 7.80 -8.80
N GLY A 611 -37.20 7.12 -8.32
CA GLY A 611 -38.13 6.34 -9.15
C GLY A 611 -37.93 4.82 -9.20
N ALA A 612 -36.91 4.25 -8.55
CA ALA A 612 -36.79 2.78 -8.38
C ALA A 612 -37.58 2.32 -7.14
N ALA A 613 -38.84 1.90 -7.34
CA ALA A 613 -39.77 1.55 -6.27
C ALA A 613 -39.63 0.10 -5.75
N ASP A 614 -38.93 -0.77 -6.48
CA ASP A 614 -39.13 -2.22 -6.31
C ASP A 614 -37.99 -2.91 -5.54
N ASN A 615 -36.89 -2.19 -5.28
CA ASN A 615 -35.82 -2.62 -4.39
C ASN A 615 -35.12 -1.37 -3.80
N PRO A 616 -35.21 -1.12 -2.48
CA PRO A 616 -34.53 0.03 -1.86
C PRO A 616 -33.00 -0.01 -2.03
N TRP A 617 -32.46 -1.18 -2.39
CA TRP A 617 -31.04 -1.45 -2.67
C TRP A 617 -30.71 -1.58 -4.15
N SER A 618 -31.63 -1.20 -5.06
CA SER A 618 -31.33 -1.12 -6.50
C SER A 618 -30.47 0.11 -6.78
N LEU A 619 -29.17 -0.10 -6.58
CA LEU A 619 -28.11 0.83 -6.92
C LEU A 619 -28.12 1.03 -8.43
N SER A 620 -28.53 2.21 -8.89
CA SER A 620 -28.43 2.55 -10.30
C SER A 620 -27.61 3.82 -10.50
N TRP A 621 -26.59 3.63 -11.34
CA TRP A 621 -25.71 4.55 -12.06
C TRP A 621 -26.15 6.02 -12.08
N SER A 622 -25.29 6.91 -11.58
CA SER A 622 -25.17 8.25 -12.16
C SER A 622 -23.93 8.26 -13.07
N HIS A 623 -24.13 8.64 -14.33
CA HIS A 623 -23.06 8.76 -15.32
C HIS A 623 -22.08 9.90 -15.02
N GLU A 624 -22.41 10.79 -14.08
CA GLU A 624 -21.67 12.06 -13.89
C GLU A 624 -20.35 11.88 -13.13
N GLN A 625 -20.21 10.87 -12.28
CA GLN A 625 -18.96 10.61 -11.52
C GLN A 625 -18.30 9.26 -11.85
N GLY A 626 -18.96 8.39 -12.62
CA GLY A 626 -18.35 7.15 -13.11
C GLY A 626 -18.09 6.06 -12.06
N PHE A 627 -18.44 6.25 -10.78
CA PHE A 627 -18.23 5.27 -9.70
C PHE A 627 -19.55 4.63 -9.25
N ALA A 628 -19.75 3.33 -9.50
CA ALA A 628 -20.92 2.57 -9.05
C ALA A 628 -20.53 1.16 -8.57
N LEU A 629 -21.28 0.61 -7.60
CA LEU A 629 -21.15 -0.80 -7.27
C LEU A 629 -21.62 -1.66 -8.45
N THR A 630 -20.87 -2.73 -8.75
CA THR A 630 -21.25 -3.66 -9.80
C THR A 630 -22.29 -4.66 -9.26
N PRO A 631 -23.17 -5.22 -10.11
CA PRO A 631 -24.09 -6.25 -9.67
C PRO A 631 -23.35 -7.41 -9.00
N GLY A 632 -23.76 -7.78 -7.79
CA GLY A 632 -23.10 -8.82 -6.99
C GLY A 632 -22.02 -8.32 -6.02
N SER A 633 -21.61 -7.04 -6.06
CA SER A 633 -20.61 -6.48 -5.14
C SER A 633 -20.98 -6.68 -3.66
N LEU A 634 -22.25 -6.48 -3.27
CA LEU A 634 -22.68 -6.66 -1.89
C LEU A 634 -22.59 -8.11 -1.41
N SER A 635 -22.94 -9.07 -2.27
CA SER A 635 -22.76 -10.48 -1.96
C SER A 635 -21.28 -10.88 -1.89
N ALA A 636 -20.42 -10.24 -2.69
CA ALA A 636 -18.97 -10.41 -2.59
C ALA A 636 -18.42 -9.84 -1.27
N ILE A 637 -18.84 -8.65 -0.84
CA ILE A 637 -18.49 -8.09 0.47
C ILE A 637 -18.94 -9.04 1.59
N GLN A 638 -20.19 -9.49 1.55
CA GLN A 638 -20.73 -10.43 2.54
C GLN A 638 -19.89 -11.72 2.63
N ARG A 639 -19.55 -12.33 1.48
CA ARG A 639 -18.70 -13.54 1.45
C ARG A 639 -17.29 -13.27 1.95
N ALA A 640 -16.69 -12.15 1.54
CA ALA A 640 -15.35 -11.76 1.96
C ALA A 640 -15.29 -11.55 3.48
N PHE A 641 -16.21 -10.78 4.05
CA PHE A 641 -16.27 -10.49 5.48
C PHE A 641 -16.65 -11.73 6.29
N GLY A 642 -17.63 -12.52 5.84
CA GLY A 642 -17.99 -13.79 6.48
C GLY A 642 -16.88 -14.84 6.42
N GLY A 643 -15.97 -14.76 5.45
CA GLY A 643 -14.81 -15.64 5.29
C GLY A 643 -13.51 -15.10 5.92
N ALA A 644 -13.53 -13.94 6.58
CA ALA A 644 -12.32 -13.25 7.02
C ALA A 644 -11.47 -14.08 8.00
N GLU A 645 -12.11 -14.73 8.96
CA GLU A 645 -11.44 -15.56 9.96
C GLU A 645 -10.78 -16.79 9.32
N GLN A 646 -11.46 -17.46 8.37
CA GLN A 646 -10.87 -18.58 7.63
C GLN A 646 -9.66 -18.13 6.80
N ALA A 647 -9.78 -16.99 6.10
CA ALA A 647 -8.68 -16.43 5.32
C ALA A 647 -7.45 -16.10 6.18
N TRP A 648 -7.68 -15.61 7.40
CA TRP A 648 -6.60 -15.36 8.37
C TRP A 648 -5.99 -16.64 8.93
N GLN A 649 -6.80 -17.67 9.24
CA GLN A 649 -6.29 -18.95 9.71
C GLN A 649 -5.43 -19.66 8.65
N ASP A 650 -5.85 -19.60 7.37
CA ASP A 650 -5.06 -20.09 6.25
C ASP A 650 -3.74 -19.34 6.13
N TYR A 651 -3.80 -17.99 6.19
CA TYR A 651 -2.60 -17.14 6.22
C TYR A 651 -1.65 -17.51 7.36
N TYR A 652 -2.16 -17.64 8.59
CA TYR A 652 -1.35 -17.98 9.75
C TYR A 652 -0.73 -19.38 9.62
N ARG A 653 -1.50 -20.37 9.14
CA ARG A 653 -1.01 -21.72 8.88
C ARG A 653 0.18 -21.69 7.91
N GLU A 654 0.06 -20.97 6.79
CA GLU A 654 1.11 -20.83 5.78
C GLU A 654 2.35 -20.08 6.31
N ASN A 655 2.19 -19.28 7.38
CA ASN A 655 3.23 -18.41 7.94
C ASN A 655 3.70 -18.80 9.34
N LEU A 656 3.41 -20.01 9.82
CA LEU A 656 3.84 -20.53 11.13
C LEU A 656 5.35 -20.35 11.37
N ILE A 657 6.14 -20.48 10.30
CA ILE A 657 7.54 -20.08 10.28
C ILE A 657 7.80 -19.16 9.08
N GLN A 658 8.71 -18.21 9.25
CA GLN A 658 9.23 -17.32 8.21
C GLN A 658 10.76 -17.43 8.16
N GLY A 659 11.34 -16.98 7.03
CA GLY A 659 12.76 -17.14 6.73
C GLY A 659 12.98 -18.23 5.67
N ASP A 660 14.15 -18.87 5.71
CA ASP A 660 14.63 -19.79 4.66
C ASP A 660 13.57 -20.85 4.26
N PRO A 661 13.29 -21.00 2.95
CA PRO A 661 12.30 -21.96 2.44
C PRO A 661 12.68 -23.43 2.70
N ARG A 662 13.94 -23.74 3.01
CA ARG A 662 14.41 -25.10 3.32
C ARG A 662 13.98 -25.63 4.66
N PHE A 663 13.48 -24.78 5.56
CA PHE A 663 12.86 -25.26 6.80
C PHE A 663 11.42 -25.68 6.52
N ALA A 664 11.21 -27.00 6.54
CA ALA A 664 9.90 -27.63 6.48
C ALA A 664 9.31 -27.80 7.89
N ILE A 665 8.01 -27.66 8.05
CA ILE A 665 7.27 -27.97 9.27
C ILE A 665 6.86 -29.44 9.23
N THR A 666 7.40 -30.25 10.16
CA THR A 666 7.06 -31.67 10.32
C THR A 666 5.95 -31.88 11.35
N SER A 667 5.72 -30.93 12.25
CA SER A 667 4.48 -30.84 13.03
C SER A 667 4.34 -29.47 13.67
N ALA A 668 3.11 -29.02 13.90
CA ALA A 668 2.82 -27.84 14.72
C ALA A 668 1.58 -28.07 15.59
N ARG A 669 1.63 -27.53 16.82
CA ARG A 669 0.48 -27.53 17.73
C ARG A 669 0.42 -26.21 18.49
N LEU A 670 -0.66 -25.47 18.28
CA LEU A 670 -0.99 -24.28 19.05
C LEU A 670 -1.99 -24.64 20.14
N THR A 671 -1.71 -24.20 21.36
CA THR A 671 -2.62 -24.29 22.50
C THR A 671 -2.76 -22.90 23.12
N ARG A 672 -3.72 -22.73 24.03
CA ARG A 672 -3.85 -21.49 24.81
C ARG A 672 -2.59 -21.10 25.60
N LYS A 673 -1.67 -22.06 25.85
CA LYS A 673 -0.45 -21.87 26.64
C LYS A 673 0.84 -21.82 25.82
N GLY A 674 0.75 -21.92 24.50
CA GLY A 674 1.95 -21.90 23.67
C GLY A 674 1.83 -22.64 22.35
N LEU A 675 2.80 -22.37 21.49
CA LEU A 675 3.03 -23.00 20.20
C LEU A 675 4.24 -23.94 20.29
N THR A 676 4.09 -25.16 19.81
CA THR A 676 5.21 -26.07 19.57
C THR A 676 5.30 -26.36 18.08
N VAL A 677 6.46 -26.14 17.47
CA VAL A 677 6.73 -26.43 16.06
C VAL A 677 7.96 -27.33 15.96
N ALA A 678 7.83 -28.43 15.24
CA ALA A 678 8.96 -29.23 14.79
C ALA A 678 9.26 -28.88 13.35
N ILE A 679 10.53 -28.59 13.08
CA ILE A 679 11.01 -28.21 11.75
C ILE A 679 12.18 -29.08 11.33
N GLU A 680 12.36 -29.25 10.03
CA GLU A 680 13.46 -29.99 9.44
C GLU A 680 14.08 -29.16 8.32
N PHE A 681 15.40 -29.14 8.27
CA PHE A 681 16.11 -28.51 7.15
C PHE A 681 16.25 -29.53 6.02
N LEU A 682 15.83 -29.14 4.82
CA LEU A 682 15.87 -29.96 3.61
C LEU A 682 16.59 -29.20 2.49
N ASP A 683 17.64 -29.78 1.92
CA ASP A 683 18.32 -29.25 0.74
C ASP A 683 18.27 -30.26 -0.41
N PRO A 684 17.47 -30.03 -1.48
CA PRO A 684 16.78 -28.78 -1.84
C PRO A 684 15.53 -28.48 -0.99
N PRO A 685 15.00 -27.23 -1.05
CA PRO A 685 13.74 -26.89 -0.40
C PRO A 685 12.59 -27.83 -0.80
N PRO A 686 11.67 -28.17 0.12
CA PRO A 686 10.54 -29.03 -0.20
C PRO A 686 9.55 -28.32 -1.14
N ALA A 687 8.73 -29.11 -1.84
CA ALA A 687 7.63 -28.57 -2.66
C ALA A 687 6.56 -27.86 -1.82
N GLU A 688 6.29 -28.37 -0.61
CA GLU A 688 5.40 -27.76 0.37
C GLU A 688 6.15 -27.51 1.67
N ARG A 689 5.93 -26.35 2.30
CA ARG A 689 6.58 -26.01 3.56
C ARG A 689 6.03 -26.81 4.74
N ILE A 690 4.79 -27.29 4.67
CA ILE A 690 4.15 -28.09 5.73
C ILE A 690 4.04 -29.53 5.24
N ILE A 691 4.84 -30.43 5.81
CA ILE A 691 4.91 -31.84 5.41
C ILE A 691 4.34 -32.79 6.47
N GLY A 692 3.85 -32.25 7.58
CA GLY A 692 3.26 -33.02 8.67
C GLY A 692 2.06 -32.34 9.34
N PRO A 693 1.53 -32.92 10.42
CA PRO A 693 0.27 -32.47 11.02
C PRO A 693 0.38 -31.10 11.68
N VAL A 694 -0.66 -30.29 11.49
CA VAL A 694 -0.79 -28.95 12.07
C VAL A 694 -2.13 -28.85 12.81
N ASP A 695 -2.07 -28.67 14.12
CA ASP A 695 -3.23 -28.46 15.01
C ASP A 695 -3.28 -27.00 15.49
N LEU A 696 -4.24 -26.25 14.95
CA LEU A 696 -4.51 -24.85 15.30
C LEU A 696 -5.89 -24.67 15.95
N SER A 697 -6.48 -25.74 16.49
CA SER A 697 -7.83 -25.73 17.07
C SER A 697 -8.02 -24.72 18.21
N ALA A 698 -6.93 -24.22 18.80
CA ALA A 698 -6.96 -23.15 19.79
C ALA A 698 -7.43 -21.79 19.24
N LEU A 699 -7.41 -21.59 17.91
CA LEU A 699 -7.86 -20.36 17.24
C LEU A 699 -9.38 -20.33 17.01
N THR A 700 -10.03 -21.49 16.93
CA THR A 700 -11.47 -21.54 16.64
C THR A 700 -12.26 -20.95 17.82
N PRO A 701 -13.13 -19.93 17.59
CA PRO A 701 -13.99 -19.40 18.63
C PRO A 701 -14.92 -20.49 19.19
N PRO A 702 -15.20 -20.51 20.50
CA PRO A 702 -16.19 -21.42 21.05
C PRO A 702 -17.59 -21.06 20.53
N GLY A 703 -18.10 -21.81 19.55
CA GLY A 703 -19.47 -21.66 19.02
C GLY A 703 -19.63 -21.51 17.51
N GLY A 704 -18.54 -21.51 16.72
CA GLY A 704 -18.62 -21.51 15.26
C GLY A 704 -18.80 -22.91 14.68
N GLY A 705 -20.04 -23.31 14.42
CA GLY A 705 -20.43 -24.53 13.72
C GLY A 705 -21.70 -24.30 12.91
#